data_AF-A0A3A6N089-F1
#
_entry.id   AF-A0A3A6N089-F1
#
_cell.length_a   1.000
_cell.length_b   1.000
_cell.length_c   1.000
_cell.angle_alpha   90.00
_cell.angle_beta   90.00
_cell.angle_gamma   90.00
#
_symmetry.space_group_name_H-M   'P 1'
#
loop_
_entity.id
_entity.type
_entity.pdbx_description
1 polymer ?
#
loop_
_entity_poly.entity_id
_entity_poly.type
_entity_poly.pdbx_seq_one_letter_code
_entity_poly.pdbx_strand_id
1 'polypeptide(L)'
;MKQTIQFLPDNITVTVEQGENLLSAAAAAGVYIPAYCGGDGVCGKCRVRIDQGEVAADRTALKQEEWNQGFRLACQATVLSDLVVTVPEKTADGRAALKRKPKTTRTISARSLDSLVGTWKVNPPVTKLYLELSPPSLQDNVSDMQRVMRGFKNARPGEREPNYDHPELIRELPAVLRESNWKVTLLLLHGKGQEEPDRIIDVEAGDTTARLYGLAVDIGTTTCSGVLIDLNSGEVIAEASGYNAQIRYGEDVISRIIYAGRPGGLRALQEKVVATINGIIDDICKNIVISPSDISYIMAAGNTVMSHLLLGLDPKYIRESPYVPSVSQFPLTKAAPLGIHAHPSVRLFLYPCIASYVGGDIVSGVHACQMAKSEAVSLFIDIGTNGEIVVGNKDWMVCAACSAGPAFEGGGIRYGMRAANGAIENFHIHPASLEPMIMTIGRLKPSGICGSGLISIVSELLEAKVIDQQGKFNHELNHPRIRLGADGWEYVLAWSQDSLIGEDIVITEVDLDNLMRAKGAMYAGYQTLLGSVGLGFSDLDRVILAGNFGAFIDLERAICIGLLPDIDRDRFYYLGNASMLGCQISLTDVDRFRERVKVRQLITNLELSENPEFMTYYMASLFLPHTDMSLFPSVQEKLAR
;
A
#
# COMPACT_ATOMS: atom_id res chain seq x y z
N MET A 1 35.74 -19.32 10.13
CA MET A 1 36.64 -18.15 10.20
C MET A 1 35.77 -16.95 9.89
N LYS A 2 35.95 -15.83 10.60
CA LYS A 2 35.14 -14.64 10.35
C LYS A 2 35.73 -13.85 9.19
N GLN A 3 34.87 -13.36 8.31
CA GLN A 3 35.21 -12.51 7.17
C GLN A 3 34.51 -11.17 7.32
N THR A 4 35.13 -10.12 6.82
CA THR A 4 34.64 -8.74 6.85
C THR A 4 34.19 -8.33 5.46
N ILE A 5 32.95 -7.84 5.36
CA ILE A 5 32.39 -7.36 4.09
C ILE A 5 32.14 -5.86 4.23
N GLN A 6 32.70 -5.07 3.33
CA GLN A 6 32.44 -3.65 3.18
C GLN A 6 31.54 -3.42 1.96
N PHE A 7 30.38 -2.81 2.19
CA PHE A 7 29.43 -2.45 1.14
C PHE A 7 29.58 -0.98 0.74
N LEU A 8 29.76 -0.74 -0.55
CA LEU A 8 29.79 0.58 -1.18
C LEU A 8 28.49 0.81 -1.95
N PRO A 9 28.03 2.07 -2.08
CA PRO A 9 28.67 3.32 -1.65
C PRO A 9 28.42 3.72 -0.18
N ASP A 10 27.48 3.06 0.50
CA ASP A 10 27.03 3.43 1.87
C ASP A 10 28.11 3.26 2.97
N ASN A 11 29.24 2.65 2.63
CA ASN A 11 30.39 2.41 3.51
C ASN A 11 30.02 1.61 4.79
N ILE A 12 29.11 0.64 4.64
CA ILE A 12 28.63 -0.22 5.72
C ILE A 12 29.50 -1.47 5.80
N THR A 13 30.03 -1.77 6.99
CA THR A 13 30.87 -2.96 7.22
C THR A 13 30.18 -3.95 8.14
N VAL A 14 30.21 -5.23 7.77
CA VAL A 14 29.66 -6.34 8.57
C VAL A 14 30.67 -7.47 8.69
N THR A 15 30.65 -8.18 9.82
CA THR A 15 31.44 -9.41 10.03
C THR A 15 30.52 -10.62 9.97
N VAL A 16 30.85 -11.57 9.10
CA VAL A 16 30.09 -12.79 8.84
C VAL A 16 30.95 -14.04 9.00
N GLU A 17 30.32 -15.22 9.11
CA GLU A 17 31.07 -16.47 9.06
C GLU A 17 31.42 -16.82 7.60
N GLN A 18 32.62 -17.37 7.38
CA GLN A 18 33.02 -17.89 6.08
C GLN A 18 32.04 -18.97 5.61
N GLY A 19 31.55 -18.86 4.38
CA GLY A 19 30.48 -19.71 3.85
C GLY A 19 29.08 -19.11 3.95
N GLU A 20 28.91 -17.92 4.53
CA GLU A 20 27.63 -17.22 4.55
C GLU A 20 27.25 -16.66 3.17
N ASN A 21 25.95 -16.63 2.89
CA ASN A 21 25.42 -16.09 1.63
C ASN A 21 25.49 -14.56 1.62
N LEU A 22 25.98 -13.98 0.52
CA LEU A 22 26.23 -12.55 0.40
C LEU A 22 24.95 -11.71 0.47
N LEU A 23 23.82 -12.19 -0.05
CA LEU A 23 22.54 -11.48 0.07
C LEU A 23 22.05 -11.45 1.53
N SER A 24 22.17 -12.58 2.24
CA SER A 24 21.83 -12.65 3.66
C SER A 24 22.71 -11.73 4.51
N ALA A 25 24.02 -11.71 4.23
CA ALA A 25 24.98 -10.84 4.88
C ALA A 25 24.65 -9.35 4.67
N ALA A 26 24.32 -8.96 3.44
CA ALA A 26 23.88 -7.60 3.13
C ALA A 26 22.59 -7.23 3.87
N ALA A 27 21.61 -8.14 3.90
CA ALA A 27 20.35 -7.93 4.60
C ALA A 27 20.55 -7.75 6.11
N ALA A 28 21.40 -8.56 6.74
CA ALA A 28 21.77 -8.44 8.15
C ALA A 28 22.50 -7.12 8.46
N ALA A 29 23.36 -6.67 7.53
CA ALA A 29 24.06 -5.38 7.60
C ALA A 29 23.17 -4.16 7.32
N GLY A 30 21.93 -4.38 6.89
CA GLY A 30 21.01 -3.31 6.53
C GLY A 30 21.23 -2.71 5.13
N VAL A 31 22.05 -3.35 4.29
CA VAL A 31 22.31 -2.99 2.89
C VAL A 31 21.25 -3.64 2.00
N TYR A 32 20.57 -2.85 1.18
CA TYR A 32 19.52 -3.36 0.30
C TYR A 32 20.10 -3.79 -1.05
N ILE A 33 19.87 -5.06 -1.41
CA ILE A 33 20.15 -5.61 -2.74
C ILE A 33 18.82 -6.15 -3.29
N PRO A 34 18.37 -5.75 -4.49
CA PRO A 34 17.09 -6.20 -5.04
C PRO A 34 17.04 -7.72 -5.26
N ALA A 35 16.03 -8.43 -4.74
CA ALA A 35 15.97 -9.90 -4.83
C ALA A 35 14.54 -10.41 -5.07
N TYR A 36 13.93 -9.99 -6.19
CA TYR A 36 12.52 -10.25 -6.54
C TYR A 36 12.10 -11.73 -6.55
N CYS A 37 13.03 -12.67 -6.75
CA CYS A 37 12.75 -14.11 -6.68
C CYS A 37 13.00 -14.75 -5.30
N GLY A 38 13.14 -13.96 -4.23
CA GLY A 38 13.36 -14.49 -2.87
C GLY A 38 14.72 -15.16 -2.63
N GLY A 39 15.63 -15.15 -3.60
CA GLY A 39 16.96 -15.74 -3.50
C GLY A 39 17.22 -16.93 -4.43
N ASP A 40 16.22 -17.37 -5.19
CA ASP A 40 16.26 -18.61 -5.99
C ASP A 40 17.15 -18.54 -7.26
N GLY A 41 17.81 -17.40 -7.51
CA GLY A 41 18.78 -17.26 -8.62
C GLY A 41 18.18 -17.08 -10.01
N VAL A 42 16.85 -16.96 -10.13
CA VAL A 42 16.14 -16.93 -11.43
C VAL A 42 15.90 -15.54 -12.02
N CYS A 43 15.85 -14.48 -11.20
CA CYS A 43 15.51 -13.14 -11.70
C CYS A 43 16.69 -12.27 -12.17
N GLY A 44 17.93 -12.61 -11.79
CA GLY A 44 19.14 -11.86 -12.14
C GLY A 44 19.29 -10.46 -11.52
N LYS A 45 18.37 -10.05 -10.64
CA LYS A 45 18.32 -8.67 -10.11
C LYS A 45 19.14 -8.44 -8.83
N CYS A 46 19.58 -9.50 -8.16
CA CYS A 46 20.43 -9.45 -6.97
C CYS A 46 21.90 -9.10 -7.32
N ARG A 47 22.09 -8.27 -8.34
CA ARG A 47 23.37 -8.01 -8.99
C ARG A 47 24.21 -7.07 -8.15
N VAL A 48 25.43 -7.50 -7.86
CA VAL A 48 26.46 -6.70 -7.16
C VAL A 48 27.80 -6.86 -7.87
N ARG A 49 28.70 -5.89 -7.67
CA ARG A 49 30.08 -6.00 -8.16
C ARG A 49 31.02 -6.27 -7.00
N ILE A 50 31.83 -7.32 -7.13
CA ILE A 50 32.89 -7.64 -6.19
C ILE A 50 34.13 -6.88 -6.64
N ASP A 51 34.49 -5.83 -5.90
CA ASP A 51 35.68 -5.02 -6.21
C ASP A 51 36.94 -5.62 -5.59
N GLN A 52 36.81 -6.30 -4.44
CA GLN A 52 37.91 -7.01 -3.78
C GLN A 52 37.41 -8.28 -3.08
N GLY A 53 38.26 -9.31 -3.04
CA GLY A 53 37.99 -10.59 -2.38
C GLY A 53 37.35 -11.66 -3.26
N GLU A 54 37.09 -12.82 -2.68
CA GLU A 54 36.62 -14.01 -3.38
C GLU A 54 35.27 -14.51 -2.85
N VAL A 55 34.40 -14.87 -3.79
CA VAL A 55 33.13 -15.55 -3.53
C VAL A 55 33.03 -16.81 -4.38
N ALA A 56 32.45 -17.88 -3.83
CA ALA A 56 31.97 -19.00 -4.62
C ALA A 56 30.60 -18.64 -5.18
N ALA A 57 30.45 -18.63 -6.50
CA ALA A 57 29.20 -18.30 -7.18
C ALA A 57 29.11 -19.03 -8.51
N ASP A 58 27.87 -19.28 -8.97
CA ASP A 58 27.61 -19.78 -10.32
C ASP A 58 27.30 -18.65 -11.29
N ARG A 59 27.61 -18.86 -12.59
CA ARG A 59 27.40 -17.88 -13.67
C ARG A 59 25.94 -17.83 -14.17
N THR A 60 25.02 -18.49 -13.49
CA THR A 60 23.62 -18.59 -13.91
C THR A 60 23.02 -17.18 -14.08
N ALA A 61 22.43 -16.90 -15.25
CA ALA A 61 21.80 -15.62 -15.60
C ALA A 61 22.70 -14.35 -15.67
N LEU A 62 24.04 -14.48 -15.76
CA LEU A 62 24.96 -13.36 -16.04
C LEU A 62 25.70 -13.53 -17.37
N LYS A 63 25.91 -12.44 -18.12
CA LYS A 63 26.71 -12.46 -19.35
C LYS A 63 28.20 -12.64 -19.04
N GLN A 64 28.96 -13.23 -19.96
CA GLN A 64 30.41 -13.49 -19.77
C GLN A 64 31.20 -12.20 -19.51
N GLU A 65 30.83 -11.10 -20.17
CA GLU A 65 31.47 -9.78 -20.02
C GLU A 65 31.27 -9.23 -18.61
N GLU A 66 30.05 -9.33 -18.07
CA GLU A 66 29.72 -8.88 -16.71
C GLU A 66 30.44 -9.73 -15.66
N TRP A 67 30.52 -11.04 -15.88
CA TRP A 67 31.28 -11.95 -15.01
C TRP A 67 32.76 -11.56 -14.93
N ASN A 68 33.35 -11.20 -16.07
CA ASN A 68 34.74 -10.76 -16.17
C ASN A 68 34.96 -9.38 -15.52
N GLN A 69 33.92 -8.54 -15.42
CA GLN A 69 33.95 -7.25 -14.73
C GLN A 69 33.69 -7.36 -13.21
N GLY A 70 33.67 -8.58 -12.66
CA GLY A 70 33.48 -8.81 -11.23
C GLY A 70 32.03 -8.81 -10.76
N PHE A 71 31.04 -8.79 -11.66
CA PHE A 71 29.64 -8.89 -11.27
C PHE A 71 29.28 -10.31 -10.83
N ARG A 72 28.51 -10.40 -9.74
CA ARG A 72 27.97 -11.63 -9.18
C ARG A 72 26.52 -11.41 -8.78
N LEU A 73 25.76 -12.51 -8.70
CA LEU A 73 24.45 -12.52 -8.10
C LEU A 73 24.62 -12.74 -6.59
N ALA A 74 24.34 -11.74 -5.77
CA ALA A 74 24.49 -11.79 -4.31
C ALA A 74 23.73 -12.97 -3.69
N CYS A 75 22.56 -13.31 -4.26
CA CYS A 75 21.74 -14.44 -3.85
C CYS A 75 22.38 -15.81 -4.09
N GLN A 76 23.32 -15.91 -5.02
CA GLN A 76 24.04 -17.15 -5.39
C GLN A 76 25.53 -17.09 -5.02
N ALA A 77 25.95 -16.04 -4.30
CA ALA A 77 27.34 -15.83 -3.92
C ALA A 77 27.58 -16.20 -2.45
N THR A 78 28.57 -17.05 -2.22
CA THR A 78 29.01 -17.53 -0.91
C THR A 78 30.36 -16.91 -0.57
N VAL A 79 30.46 -16.29 0.61
CA VAL A 79 31.62 -15.50 1.04
C VAL A 79 32.80 -16.40 1.41
N LEU A 80 33.95 -16.24 0.76
CA LEU A 80 35.16 -17.03 1.03
C LEU A 80 36.27 -16.26 1.73
N SER A 81 36.40 -14.96 1.45
CA SER A 81 37.37 -14.04 2.05
C SER A 81 36.70 -12.73 2.49
N ASP A 82 37.48 -11.81 3.08
CA ASP A 82 37.09 -10.41 3.21
C ASP A 82 36.72 -9.83 1.84
N LEU A 83 35.64 -9.05 1.77
CA LEU A 83 35.07 -8.53 0.53
C LEU A 83 34.91 -7.01 0.55
N VAL A 84 35.09 -6.38 -0.62
CA VAL A 84 34.56 -5.05 -0.92
C VAL A 84 33.54 -5.19 -2.04
N VAL A 85 32.29 -4.83 -1.76
CA VAL A 85 31.15 -5.07 -2.65
C VAL A 85 30.48 -3.75 -2.99
N THR A 86 30.46 -3.39 -4.27
CA THR A 86 29.67 -2.26 -4.76
C THR A 86 28.26 -2.71 -5.12
N VAL A 87 27.27 -2.10 -4.47
CA VAL A 87 25.86 -2.20 -4.84
C VAL A 87 25.56 -1.08 -5.84
N PRO A 88 25.13 -1.40 -7.08
CA PRO A 88 24.77 -0.38 -8.05
C PRO A 88 23.65 0.51 -7.53
N GLU A 89 23.89 1.83 -7.42
CA GLU A 89 22.87 2.78 -6.97
C GLU A 89 21.68 2.81 -7.95
N LYS A 90 20.46 2.66 -7.43
CA LYS A 90 19.31 3.36 -7.98
C LYS A 90 19.11 4.61 -7.14
N THR A 91 19.16 5.77 -7.81
CA THR A 91 18.91 7.11 -7.30
C THR A 91 17.99 7.13 -6.08
N ALA A 92 18.61 7.30 -4.91
CA ALA A 92 17.96 7.46 -3.63
C ALA A 92 17.35 8.86 -3.55
N ASP A 93 16.16 9.04 -4.14
CA ASP A 93 15.21 10.06 -3.70
C ASP A 93 13.80 9.75 -4.24
N GLY A 94 13.27 8.59 -3.83
CA GLY A 94 11.88 8.19 -4.09
C GLY A 94 10.83 8.98 -3.30
N ARG A 95 11.24 9.80 -2.32
CA ARG A 95 10.31 10.56 -1.45
C ARG A 95 9.65 11.74 -2.17
N ALA A 96 10.33 12.34 -3.15
CA ALA A 96 9.80 13.49 -3.89
C ALA A 96 8.75 13.09 -4.96
N ALA A 97 8.81 11.85 -5.46
CA ALA A 97 7.90 11.36 -6.50
C ALA A 97 6.46 11.13 -5.98
N LEU A 98 6.30 10.87 -4.68
CA LEU A 98 5.02 10.62 -4.03
C LEU A 98 4.13 11.88 -3.92
N LYS A 99 4.64 13.07 -4.22
CA LYS A 99 3.94 14.36 -4.01
C LYS A 99 3.41 15.04 -5.28
N ARG A 100 3.46 14.39 -6.45
CA ARG A 100 3.16 15.07 -7.73
C ARG A 100 1.78 14.70 -8.29
N LYS A 101 0.95 15.71 -8.59
CA LYS A 101 -0.27 15.61 -9.43
C LYS A 101 0.06 16.07 -10.87
N PRO A 102 0.12 15.17 -11.88
CA PRO A 102 0.26 15.56 -13.29
C PRO A 102 -1.10 15.81 -13.95
N LYS A 103 -1.10 16.63 -15.01
CA LYS A 103 -2.28 16.89 -15.86
C LYS A 103 -2.44 15.76 -16.87
N THR A 104 -3.50 14.96 -16.75
CA THR A 104 -3.91 13.91 -17.70
C THR A 104 -4.79 14.46 -18.83
N THR A 105 -4.75 13.82 -20.01
CA THR A 105 -5.44 14.20 -21.25
C THR A 105 -6.94 13.89 -21.31
N ARG A 106 -7.46 13.17 -20.31
CA ARG A 106 -8.86 13.20 -19.87
C ARG A 106 -8.84 12.76 -18.42
N THR A 107 -8.67 13.71 -17.51
CA THR A 107 -8.72 13.43 -16.07
C THR A 107 -10.09 12.83 -15.76
N ILE A 108 -10.12 11.58 -15.27
CA ILE A 108 -11.30 11.02 -14.60
C ILE A 108 -11.80 12.13 -13.69
N SER A 109 -12.96 12.69 -14.02
CA SER A 109 -13.25 14.05 -13.60
C SER A 109 -13.24 14.12 -12.08
N ALA A 110 -12.44 15.02 -11.52
CA ALA A 110 -12.42 15.31 -10.08
C ALA A 110 -13.80 15.77 -9.54
N ARG A 111 -14.81 15.93 -10.41
CA ARG A 111 -16.19 16.27 -10.04
C ARG A 111 -16.90 15.17 -9.25
N SER A 112 -16.39 13.94 -9.20
CA SER A 112 -17.17 12.78 -8.77
C SER A 112 -16.79 12.18 -7.40
N LEU A 113 -15.72 12.67 -6.77
CA LEU A 113 -15.33 12.19 -5.43
C LEU A 113 -16.35 12.59 -4.37
N ASP A 114 -16.75 13.87 -4.35
CA ASP A 114 -17.65 14.43 -3.33
C ASP A 114 -19.02 13.74 -3.36
N SER A 115 -19.51 13.34 -4.54
CA SER A 115 -20.78 12.61 -4.66
C SER A 115 -20.70 11.18 -4.13
N LEU A 116 -19.54 10.53 -4.20
CA LEU A 116 -19.36 9.18 -3.66
C LEU A 116 -19.12 9.21 -2.15
N VAL A 117 -18.16 10.03 -1.72
CA VAL A 117 -17.74 10.10 -0.32
C VAL A 117 -18.76 10.82 0.55
N GLY A 118 -19.46 11.80 -0.03
CA GLY A 118 -20.38 12.66 0.68
C GLY A 118 -19.68 13.55 1.71
N THR A 119 -20.48 14.17 2.57
CA THR A 119 -20.00 14.94 3.73
C THR A 119 -20.15 14.12 5.01
N TRP A 120 -19.32 14.41 6.00
CA TRP A 120 -19.43 13.85 7.35
C TRP A 120 -19.26 14.95 8.40
N LYS A 121 -19.55 14.62 9.66
CA LYS A 121 -19.45 15.59 10.76
C LYS A 121 -18.10 15.44 11.43
N VAL A 122 -17.48 16.56 11.76
CA VAL A 122 -16.31 16.55 12.67
C VAL A 122 -16.83 16.33 14.08
N ASN A 123 -16.86 15.06 14.47
CA ASN A 123 -17.25 14.57 15.78
C ASN A 123 -16.41 13.33 16.09
N PRO A 124 -15.11 13.51 16.40
CA PRO A 124 -14.15 12.43 16.53
C PRO A 124 -14.51 11.44 17.65
N PRO A 125 -14.05 10.17 17.59
CA PRO A 125 -14.24 9.22 18.68
C PRO A 125 -13.61 9.64 20.01
N VAL A 126 -12.67 10.60 20.01
CA VAL A 126 -11.98 11.11 21.20
C VAL A 126 -12.20 12.61 21.31
N THR A 127 -12.52 13.11 22.52
CA THR A 127 -12.72 14.54 22.81
C THR A 127 -11.94 14.97 24.04
N LYS A 128 -11.69 16.28 24.18
CA LYS A 128 -11.07 16.88 25.37
C LYS A 128 -12.07 17.69 26.19
N LEU A 129 -11.92 17.67 27.50
CA LEU A 129 -12.71 18.46 28.44
C LEU A 129 -11.81 19.12 29.49
N TYR A 130 -11.67 20.44 29.42
CA TYR A 130 -10.97 21.21 30.45
C TYR A 130 -11.83 21.35 31.71
N LEU A 131 -11.19 21.17 32.88
CA LEU A 131 -11.80 21.25 34.20
C LEU A 131 -10.94 22.11 35.14
N GLU A 132 -11.60 23.00 35.87
CA GLU A 132 -11.04 23.65 37.05
C GLU A 132 -11.64 23.02 38.30
N LEU A 133 -10.81 22.30 39.05
CA LEU A 133 -11.23 21.56 40.25
C LEU A 133 -10.91 22.37 41.52
N SER A 134 -11.77 22.25 42.53
CA SER A 134 -11.49 22.85 43.83
C SER A 134 -10.37 22.07 44.55
N PRO A 135 -9.35 22.73 45.12
CA PRO A 135 -8.32 22.05 45.91
C PRO A 135 -8.92 21.37 47.16
N PRO A 136 -8.29 20.29 47.68
CA PRO A 136 -8.76 19.60 48.87
C PRO A 136 -8.64 20.49 50.12
N SER A 137 -9.59 20.33 51.04
CA SER A 137 -9.60 20.99 52.34
C SER A 137 -10.00 20.01 53.44
N LEU A 138 -9.93 20.42 54.71
CA LEU A 138 -10.44 19.61 55.82
C LEU A 138 -11.95 19.35 55.72
N GLN A 139 -12.69 20.24 55.05
CA GLN A 139 -14.13 20.11 54.82
C GLN A 139 -14.46 19.35 53.53
N ASP A 140 -13.51 19.21 52.60
CA ASP A 140 -13.67 18.48 51.33
C ASP A 140 -12.43 17.63 51.02
N ASN A 141 -12.35 16.47 51.68
CA ASN A 141 -11.25 15.51 51.61
C ASN A 141 -11.56 14.28 50.75
N VAL A 142 -12.45 14.41 49.76
CA VAL A 142 -12.76 13.33 48.81
C VAL A 142 -11.54 12.93 47.97
N SER A 143 -11.58 11.71 47.42
CA SER A 143 -10.50 11.21 46.58
C SER A 143 -10.31 12.03 45.31
N ASP A 144 -9.10 12.00 44.77
CA ASP A 144 -8.74 12.72 43.54
C ASP A 144 -9.65 12.32 42.36
N MET A 145 -9.97 11.02 42.21
CA MET A 145 -10.91 10.55 41.17
C MET A 145 -12.33 11.08 41.40
N GLN A 146 -12.85 11.04 42.63
CA GLN A 146 -14.18 11.60 42.93
C GLN A 146 -14.22 13.11 42.68
N ARG A 147 -13.11 13.82 42.93
CA ARG A 147 -12.97 15.25 42.63
C ARG A 147 -13.04 15.52 41.13
N VAL A 148 -12.37 14.71 40.31
CA VAL A 148 -12.49 14.74 38.85
C VAL A 148 -13.93 14.47 38.40
N MET A 149 -14.59 13.44 38.95
CA MET A 149 -15.98 13.10 38.57
C MET A 149 -16.97 14.20 38.95
N ARG A 150 -16.80 14.85 40.11
CA ARG A 150 -17.56 16.05 40.47
C ARG A 150 -17.33 17.19 39.48
N GLY A 151 -16.06 17.41 39.08
CA GLY A 151 -15.70 18.39 38.05
C GLY A 151 -16.39 18.10 36.71
N PHE A 152 -16.31 16.85 36.24
CA PHE A 152 -16.99 16.40 35.02
C PHE A 152 -18.49 16.67 35.09
N LYS A 153 -19.17 16.25 36.17
CA LYS A 153 -20.62 16.42 36.34
C LYS A 153 -21.04 17.89 36.35
N ASN A 154 -20.21 18.77 36.92
CA ASN A 154 -20.47 20.21 36.92
C ASN A 154 -20.30 20.81 35.52
N ALA A 155 -19.28 20.36 34.76
CA ALA A 155 -19.03 20.85 33.41
C ALA A 155 -20.03 20.31 32.37
N ARG A 156 -20.52 19.07 32.56
CA ARG A 156 -21.44 18.37 31.67
C ARG A 156 -22.65 17.79 32.43
N PRO A 157 -23.55 18.65 32.93
CA PRO A 157 -24.70 18.20 33.71
C PRO A 157 -25.66 17.36 32.85
N GLY A 158 -25.99 16.16 33.32
CA GLY A 158 -26.91 15.24 32.64
C GLY A 158 -26.23 14.21 31.74
N GLU A 159 -24.94 14.37 31.45
CA GLU A 159 -24.15 13.31 30.81
C GLU A 159 -23.84 12.18 31.80
N ARG A 160 -23.70 10.96 31.28
CA ARG A 160 -23.33 9.79 32.09
C ARG A 160 -21.90 9.95 32.57
N GLU A 161 -21.65 9.61 33.83
CA GLU A 161 -20.30 9.65 34.39
C GLU A 161 -19.38 8.69 33.62
N PRO A 162 -18.20 9.14 33.17
CA PRO A 162 -17.28 8.31 32.40
C PRO A 162 -16.58 7.30 33.31
N ASN A 163 -16.24 6.15 32.74
CA ASN A 163 -15.38 5.17 33.40
C ASN A 163 -13.90 5.53 33.18
N TYR A 164 -13.00 5.12 34.06
CA TYR A 164 -11.56 5.17 33.75
C TYR A 164 -11.16 3.92 32.96
N ASP A 165 -10.30 4.08 31.95
CA ASP A 165 -10.01 2.99 31.02
C ASP A 165 -8.92 2.01 31.51
N HIS A 166 -7.98 2.47 32.36
CA HIS A 166 -6.82 1.66 32.77
C HIS A 166 -6.20 2.12 34.10
N PRO A 167 -5.53 1.21 34.84
CA PRO A 167 -5.01 1.50 36.18
C PRO A 167 -3.83 2.48 36.19
N GLU A 168 -3.08 2.63 35.10
CA GLU A 168 -1.96 3.59 35.05
C GLU A 168 -2.42 5.03 35.26
N LEU A 169 -3.59 5.39 34.72
CA LEU A 169 -4.23 6.70 34.89
C LEU A 169 -4.37 7.08 36.37
N ILE A 170 -4.79 6.12 37.21
CA ILE A 170 -5.02 6.34 38.65
C ILE A 170 -3.69 6.60 39.38
N ARG A 171 -2.59 6.01 38.90
CA ARG A 171 -1.27 6.17 39.52
C ARG A 171 -0.71 7.59 39.29
N GLU A 172 -0.97 8.16 38.12
CA GLU A 172 -0.45 9.47 37.72
C GLU A 172 -1.34 10.63 38.18
N LEU A 173 -2.65 10.39 38.28
CA LEU A 173 -3.66 11.41 38.60
C LEU A 173 -3.30 12.31 39.80
N PRO A 174 -2.86 11.79 40.97
CA PRO A 174 -2.57 12.64 42.13
C PRO A 174 -1.48 13.69 41.87
N ALA A 175 -0.44 13.33 41.10
CA ALA A 175 0.65 14.23 40.76
C ALA A 175 0.16 15.29 39.77
N VAL A 176 -0.48 14.86 38.68
CA VAL A 176 -1.01 15.75 37.64
C VAL A 176 -1.96 16.81 38.22
N LEU A 177 -2.90 16.42 39.09
CA LEU A 177 -3.83 17.37 39.71
C LEU A 177 -3.12 18.44 40.54
N ARG A 178 -2.10 18.07 41.31
CA ARG A 178 -1.40 18.99 42.23
C ARG A 178 -0.44 19.90 41.48
N GLU A 179 0.35 19.35 40.57
CA GLU A 179 1.34 20.10 39.78
C GLU A 179 0.69 21.12 38.84
N SER A 180 -0.52 20.82 38.37
CA SER A 180 -1.31 21.72 37.51
C SER A 180 -2.16 22.75 38.26
N ASN A 181 -2.03 22.84 39.58
CA ASN A 181 -2.90 23.68 40.42
C ASN A 181 -4.39 23.40 40.19
N TRP A 182 -4.75 22.12 40.08
CA TRP A 182 -6.12 21.63 39.93
C TRP A 182 -6.81 22.07 38.62
N LYS A 183 -6.03 22.45 37.61
CA LYS A 183 -6.47 22.78 36.26
C LYS A 183 -6.03 21.68 35.32
N VAL A 184 -6.95 20.87 34.84
CA VAL A 184 -6.62 19.69 34.03
C VAL A 184 -7.54 19.54 32.84
N THR A 185 -7.07 18.81 31.83
CA THR A 185 -7.88 18.43 30.68
C THR A 185 -8.05 16.92 30.65
N LEU A 186 -9.31 16.46 30.63
CA LEU A 186 -9.62 15.05 30.44
C LEU A 186 -9.60 14.71 28.95
N LEU A 187 -8.95 13.60 28.59
CA LEU A 187 -9.08 12.99 27.28
C LEU A 187 -10.10 11.85 27.37
N LEU A 188 -11.22 11.98 26.65
CA LEU A 188 -12.38 11.10 26.70
C LEU A 188 -12.51 10.31 25.40
N LEU A 189 -12.58 8.99 25.49
CA LEU A 189 -12.94 8.10 24.39
C LEU A 189 -14.43 7.76 24.46
N HIS A 190 -15.16 7.99 23.37
CA HIS A 190 -16.58 7.69 23.32
C HIS A 190 -16.89 6.19 23.47
N GLY A 191 -17.98 5.88 24.19
CA GLY A 191 -18.49 4.53 24.33
C GLY A 191 -18.79 3.85 22.98
N LYS A 192 -18.76 2.52 22.92
CA LYS A 192 -18.97 1.78 21.66
C LYS A 192 -20.34 2.08 21.03
N GLY A 193 -21.36 2.31 21.86
CA GLY A 193 -22.69 2.78 21.46
C GLY A 193 -23.15 3.91 22.37
N GLN A 194 -24.32 4.49 22.05
CA GLN A 194 -24.88 5.59 22.84
C GLN A 194 -25.25 5.20 24.28
N GLU A 195 -25.37 3.90 24.56
CA GLU A 195 -25.66 3.39 25.90
C GLU A 195 -24.42 3.12 26.75
N GLU A 196 -23.22 3.04 26.15
CA GLU A 196 -21.99 2.88 26.92
C GLU A 196 -21.48 4.26 27.37
N PRO A 197 -21.06 4.43 28.63
CA PRO A 197 -20.44 5.67 29.08
C PRO A 197 -19.09 5.87 28.39
N ASP A 198 -18.69 7.14 28.26
CA ASP A 198 -17.36 7.51 27.81
C ASP A 198 -16.28 6.99 28.75
N ARG A 199 -15.04 6.95 28.27
CA ARG A 199 -13.90 6.50 29.05
C ARG A 199 -12.84 7.58 29.15
N ILE A 200 -12.39 7.89 30.36
CA ILE A 200 -11.19 8.70 30.57
C ILE A 200 -9.99 7.85 30.19
N ILE A 201 -9.34 8.23 29.09
CA ILE A 201 -8.11 7.60 28.61
C ILE A 201 -6.88 8.36 29.10
N ASP A 202 -6.99 9.66 29.39
CA ASP A 202 -5.86 10.45 29.90
C ASP A 202 -6.31 11.65 30.72
N VAL A 203 -5.41 12.16 31.57
CA VAL A 203 -5.57 13.44 32.27
C VAL A 203 -4.30 14.26 32.09
N GLU A 204 -4.44 15.38 31.39
CA GLU A 204 -3.34 16.28 31.04
C GLU A 204 -3.32 17.51 31.96
N ALA A 205 -2.13 18.03 32.25
CA ALA A 205 -1.96 19.25 33.05
C ALA A 205 -2.33 20.51 32.24
N GLY A 206 -3.14 21.39 32.83
CA GLY A 206 -3.58 22.65 32.23
C GLY A 206 -4.71 22.50 31.21
N ASP A 207 -4.98 23.56 30.47
CA ASP A 207 -5.91 23.56 29.33
C ASP A 207 -5.16 23.17 28.05
N THR A 208 -5.48 21.98 27.54
CA THR A 208 -4.88 21.44 26.33
C THR A 208 -5.92 21.16 25.24
N THR A 209 -7.15 21.66 25.42
CA THR A 209 -8.29 21.39 24.54
C THR A 209 -8.05 21.79 23.08
N ALA A 210 -7.25 22.83 22.86
CA ALA A 210 -6.85 23.30 21.52
C ALA A 210 -5.93 22.31 20.76
N ARG A 211 -5.28 21.36 21.46
CA ARG A 211 -4.33 20.40 20.86
C ARG A 211 -4.93 19.01 20.92
N LEU A 212 -5.68 18.63 19.88
CA LEU A 212 -6.29 17.31 19.79
C LEU A 212 -6.01 16.72 18.41
N TYR A 213 -4.98 15.91 18.31
CA TYR A 213 -4.55 15.33 17.04
C TYR A 213 -4.84 13.83 16.96
N GLY A 214 -5.15 13.36 15.76
CA GLY A 214 -5.23 11.94 15.45
C GLY A 214 -4.40 11.58 14.23
N LEU A 215 -3.94 10.33 14.17
CA LEU A 215 -3.15 9.81 13.06
C LEU A 215 -3.92 8.74 12.30
N ALA A 216 -4.21 9.00 11.04
CA ALA A 216 -4.67 8.00 10.09
C ALA A 216 -3.46 7.30 9.46
N VAL A 217 -3.46 5.96 9.41
CA VAL A 217 -2.35 5.15 8.89
C VAL A 217 -2.87 4.15 7.86
N ASP A 218 -2.23 4.10 6.71
CA ASP A 218 -2.43 3.07 5.69
C ASP A 218 -1.18 2.19 5.62
N ILE A 219 -1.34 0.90 5.88
CA ILE A 219 -0.26 -0.08 6.01
C ILE A 219 -0.30 -0.98 4.78
N GLY A 220 0.27 -0.47 3.69
CA GLY A 220 0.47 -1.24 2.47
C GLY A 220 1.63 -2.23 2.58
N THR A 221 1.59 -3.26 1.75
CA THR A 221 2.70 -4.23 1.61
C THR A 221 3.99 -3.50 1.22
N THR A 222 3.88 -2.54 0.30
CA THR A 222 5.00 -1.80 -0.28
C THR A 222 5.29 -0.47 0.43
N THR A 223 4.25 0.29 0.76
CA THR A 223 4.32 1.64 1.30
C THR A 223 3.44 1.74 2.52
N CYS A 224 3.94 2.39 3.57
CA CYS A 224 3.10 2.86 4.67
C CYS A 224 2.93 4.38 4.53
N SER A 225 1.72 4.87 4.75
CA SER A 225 1.41 6.30 4.72
C SER A 225 0.74 6.71 6.03
N GLY A 226 1.00 7.94 6.48
CA GLY A 226 0.38 8.52 7.66
C GLY A 226 -0.09 9.94 7.40
N VAL A 227 -1.29 10.26 7.90
CA VAL A 227 -1.89 11.58 7.81
C VAL A 227 -2.31 12.02 9.21
N LEU A 228 -1.76 13.14 9.66
CA LEU A 228 -2.12 13.78 10.91
C LEU A 228 -3.27 14.75 10.69
N ILE A 229 -4.30 14.63 11.53
CA ILE A 229 -5.51 15.44 11.48
C ILE A 229 -5.68 16.16 12.81
N ASP A 230 -6.05 17.43 12.76
CA ASP A 230 -6.63 18.13 13.91
C ASP A 230 -8.07 17.69 14.08
N LEU A 231 -8.38 16.99 15.16
CA LEU A 231 -9.70 16.42 15.40
C LEU A 231 -10.72 17.48 15.85
N ASN A 232 -10.29 18.70 16.21
CA ASN A 232 -11.20 19.80 16.50
C ASN A 232 -11.80 20.39 15.21
N SER A 233 -11.00 20.49 14.15
CA SER A 233 -11.39 21.10 12.87
C SER A 233 -11.69 20.07 11.77
N GLY A 234 -11.14 18.86 11.88
CA GLY A 234 -11.14 17.83 10.83
C GLY A 234 -10.10 18.08 9.74
N GLU A 235 -9.25 19.09 9.85
CA GLU A 235 -8.29 19.46 8.83
C GLU A 235 -7.04 18.55 8.84
N VAL A 236 -6.58 18.17 7.64
CA VAL A 236 -5.30 17.49 7.46
C VAL A 236 -4.18 18.50 7.70
N ILE A 237 -3.35 18.23 8.71
CA ILE A 237 -2.27 19.12 9.14
C ILE A 237 -0.95 18.75 8.46
N ALA A 238 -0.66 17.45 8.37
CA ALA A 238 0.58 16.95 7.80
C ALA A 238 0.40 15.52 7.28
N GLU A 239 1.24 15.16 6.32
CA GLU A 239 1.32 13.82 5.77
C GLU A 239 2.78 13.39 5.62
N ALA A 240 3.04 12.11 5.83
CA ALA A 240 4.31 11.48 5.54
C ALA A 240 4.09 10.05 5.05
N SER A 241 5.05 9.53 4.29
CA SER A 241 5.00 8.19 3.73
C SER A 241 6.40 7.60 3.69
N GLY A 242 6.50 6.30 3.92
CA GLY A 242 7.75 5.57 3.88
C GLY A 242 7.57 4.21 3.22
N TYR A 243 8.66 3.66 2.67
CA TYR A 243 8.65 2.27 2.25
C TYR A 243 8.49 1.36 3.46
N ASN A 244 7.64 0.36 3.32
CA ASN A 244 7.46 -0.64 4.36
C ASN A 244 8.77 -1.43 4.51
N ALA A 245 9.45 -1.26 5.63
CA ALA A 245 10.76 -1.87 5.88
C ALA A 245 10.73 -3.41 5.89
N GLN A 246 9.54 -4.01 5.96
CA GLN A 246 9.34 -5.46 5.79
C GLN A 246 9.71 -5.96 4.40
N ILE A 247 9.78 -5.09 3.38
CA ILE A 247 10.15 -5.46 2.00
C ILE A 247 11.48 -6.22 1.91
N ARG A 248 12.39 -5.99 2.86
CA ARG A 248 13.69 -6.68 2.96
C ARG A 248 13.58 -8.17 3.30
N TYR A 249 12.43 -8.60 3.79
CA TYR A 249 12.15 -9.97 4.24
C TYR A 249 11.15 -10.69 3.33
N GLY A 250 10.62 -9.99 2.34
CA GLY A 250 9.62 -10.49 1.40
C GLY A 250 8.95 -9.32 0.68
N GLU A 251 8.93 -9.37 -0.64
CA GLU A 251 8.33 -8.31 -1.47
C GLU A 251 6.80 -8.38 -1.44
N ASP A 252 6.23 -9.57 -1.25
CA ASP A 252 4.80 -9.82 -1.17
C ASP A 252 4.36 -10.35 0.21
N VAL A 253 3.05 -10.56 0.37
CA VAL A 253 2.47 -11.05 1.63
C VAL A 253 2.84 -12.51 1.92
N ILE A 254 2.96 -13.37 0.91
CA ILE A 254 3.20 -14.82 1.09
C ILE A 254 4.63 -15.07 1.58
N SER A 255 5.61 -14.44 0.93
CA SER A 255 7.02 -14.48 1.32
C SER A 255 7.22 -13.97 2.75
N ARG A 256 6.48 -12.94 3.18
CA ARG A 256 6.48 -12.48 4.57
C ARG A 256 5.86 -13.48 5.54
N ILE A 257 4.77 -14.16 5.18
CA ILE A 257 4.21 -15.24 6.01
C ILE A 257 5.23 -16.37 6.19
N ILE A 258 5.91 -16.77 5.11
CA ILE A 258 6.97 -17.78 5.15
C ILE A 258 8.10 -17.34 6.08
N TYR A 259 8.55 -16.09 5.95
CA TYR A 259 9.59 -15.54 6.81
C TYR A 259 9.16 -15.48 8.28
N ALA A 260 7.91 -15.09 8.56
CA ALA A 260 7.36 -15.02 9.91
C ALA A 260 7.45 -16.37 10.66
N GLY A 261 7.32 -17.49 9.93
CA GLY A 261 7.43 -18.84 10.48
C GLY A 261 8.85 -19.27 10.87
N ARG A 262 9.89 -18.48 10.54
CA ARG A 262 11.27 -18.75 10.97
C ARG A 262 11.47 -18.34 12.43
N PRO A 263 12.44 -18.93 13.17
CA PRO A 263 12.76 -18.49 14.53
C PRO A 263 13.05 -16.99 14.59
N GLY A 264 12.25 -16.25 15.36
CA GLY A 264 12.36 -14.79 15.49
C GLY A 264 11.80 -13.97 14.31
N GLY A 265 11.34 -14.61 13.23
CA GLY A 265 10.91 -13.95 12.01
C GLY A 265 9.69 -13.06 12.18
N LEU A 266 8.67 -13.53 12.92
CA LEU A 266 7.46 -12.75 13.23
C LEU A 266 7.81 -11.45 13.98
N ARG A 267 8.64 -11.55 15.02
CA ARG A 267 9.07 -10.38 15.80
C ARG A 267 9.85 -9.39 14.94
N ALA A 268 10.77 -9.88 14.10
CA ALA A 268 11.52 -9.03 13.18
C ALA A 268 10.60 -8.27 12.20
N LEU A 269 9.61 -8.95 11.62
CA LEU A 269 8.64 -8.30 10.73
C LEU A 269 7.77 -7.26 11.46
N GLN A 270 7.34 -7.57 12.68
CA GLN A 270 6.55 -6.67 13.53
C GLN A 270 7.35 -5.40 13.87
N GLU A 271 8.59 -5.57 14.34
CA GLU A 271 9.49 -4.45 14.67
C GLU A 271 9.74 -3.55 13.45
N LYS A 272 9.79 -4.12 12.23
CA LYS A 272 10.03 -3.35 10.99
C LYS A 272 8.83 -2.53 10.54
N VAL A 273 7.61 -3.05 10.65
CA VAL A 273 6.42 -2.24 10.34
C VAL A 273 6.23 -1.15 11.39
N VAL A 274 6.47 -1.45 12.67
CA VAL A 274 6.43 -0.43 13.73
C VAL A 274 7.50 0.63 13.55
N ALA A 275 8.74 0.25 13.22
CA ALA A 275 9.79 1.22 12.91
C ALA A 275 9.44 2.12 11.72
N THR A 276 8.74 1.58 10.72
CA THR A 276 8.25 2.38 9.58
C THR A 276 7.19 3.39 10.04
N ILE A 277 6.22 2.95 10.84
CA ILE A 277 5.18 3.84 11.40
C ILE A 277 5.81 4.91 12.29
N ASN A 278 6.79 4.56 13.12
CA ASN A 278 7.51 5.52 13.96
C ASN A 278 8.28 6.53 13.14
N GLY A 279 8.93 6.12 12.04
CA GLY A 279 9.57 7.06 11.11
C GLY A 279 8.58 8.06 10.53
N ILE A 280 7.37 7.61 10.17
CA ILE A 280 6.28 8.48 9.69
C ILE A 280 5.83 9.45 10.79
N ILE A 281 5.62 8.96 12.01
CA ILE A 281 5.26 9.80 13.17
C ILE A 281 6.34 10.85 13.43
N ASP A 282 7.60 10.44 13.48
CA ASP A 282 8.72 11.33 13.75
C ASP A 282 8.86 12.41 12.66
N ASP A 283 8.69 12.04 11.39
CA ASP A 283 8.74 12.98 10.26
C ASP A 283 7.59 14.00 10.34
N ILE A 284 6.37 13.55 10.64
CA ILE A 284 5.21 14.42 10.87
C ILE A 284 5.47 15.37 12.04
N CYS A 285 5.81 14.83 13.21
CA CYS A 285 6.04 15.59 14.44
C CYS A 285 7.15 16.64 14.27
N LYS A 286 8.24 16.32 13.57
CA LYS A 286 9.31 17.28 13.24
C LYS A 286 8.83 18.39 12.33
N ASN A 287 8.02 18.09 11.32
CA ASN A 287 7.58 19.06 10.32
C ASN A 287 6.65 20.14 10.90
N ILE A 288 5.83 19.79 11.90
CA ILE A 288 4.86 20.71 12.51
C ILE A 288 5.19 21.06 13.96
N VAL A 289 6.34 20.60 14.46
CA VAL A 289 6.87 20.90 15.81
C VAL A 289 5.88 20.53 16.92
N ILE A 290 5.40 19.28 16.89
CA ILE A 290 4.61 18.67 17.98
C ILE A 290 5.33 17.44 18.56
N SER A 291 4.89 16.97 19.72
CA SER A 291 5.36 15.71 20.31
C SER A 291 4.55 14.52 19.77
N PRO A 292 5.15 13.32 19.62
CA PRO A 292 4.38 12.09 19.42
C PRO A 292 3.32 11.85 20.51
N SER A 293 3.54 12.39 21.71
CA SER A 293 2.57 12.33 22.81
C SER A 293 1.33 13.23 22.60
N ASP A 294 1.38 14.20 21.68
CA ASP A 294 0.21 15.03 21.34
C ASP A 294 -0.78 14.28 20.44
N ILE A 295 -0.37 13.15 19.83
CA ILE A 295 -1.27 12.26 19.07
C ILE A 295 -2.14 11.52 20.08
N SER A 296 -3.45 11.79 20.07
CA SER A 296 -4.40 11.26 21.04
C SER A 296 -5.02 9.92 20.60
N TYR A 297 -4.98 9.63 19.30
CA TYR A 297 -5.75 8.54 18.70
C TYR A 297 -5.15 8.10 17.36
N ILE A 298 -5.11 6.80 17.07
CA ILE A 298 -4.61 6.25 15.81
C ILE A 298 -5.66 5.35 15.16
N MET A 299 -6.00 5.63 13.90
CA MET A 299 -6.82 4.76 13.04
C MET A 299 -5.95 4.19 11.93
N ALA A 300 -5.91 2.88 11.79
CA ALA A 300 -5.10 2.19 10.80
C ALA A 300 -5.93 1.23 9.92
N ALA A 301 -5.50 1.09 8.67
CA ALA A 301 -6.03 0.11 7.73
C ALA A 301 -4.88 -0.56 6.98
N GLY A 302 -5.11 -1.76 6.50
CA GLY A 302 -4.15 -2.55 5.74
C GLY A 302 -4.71 -3.94 5.50
N ASN A 303 -4.11 -4.67 4.55
CA ASN A 303 -4.54 -6.04 4.31
C ASN A 303 -4.38 -6.92 5.56
N THR A 304 -5.03 -8.08 5.57
CA THR A 304 -5.09 -8.96 6.74
C THR A 304 -3.71 -9.35 7.26
N VAL A 305 -2.77 -9.65 6.36
CA VAL A 305 -1.39 -10.00 6.73
C VAL A 305 -0.68 -8.83 7.38
N MET A 306 -0.78 -7.62 6.81
CA MET A 306 -0.16 -6.41 7.39
C MET A 306 -0.71 -6.11 8.79
N SER A 307 -2.02 -6.27 8.98
CA SER A 307 -2.67 -6.08 10.28
C SER A 307 -2.21 -7.11 11.31
N HIS A 308 -2.06 -8.39 10.93
CA HIS A 308 -1.52 -9.43 11.81
C HIS A 308 -0.06 -9.15 12.20
N LEU A 309 0.78 -8.80 11.21
CA LEU A 309 2.19 -8.52 11.45
C LEU A 309 2.38 -7.30 12.36
N LEU A 310 1.56 -6.24 12.24
CA LEU A 310 1.61 -5.09 13.14
C LEU A 310 1.34 -5.48 14.60
N LEU A 311 0.34 -6.34 14.81
CA LEU A 311 -0.07 -6.81 16.13
C LEU A 311 0.81 -7.97 16.66
N GLY A 312 1.79 -8.43 15.89
CA GLY A 312 2.60 -9.59 16.25
C GLY A 312 1.81 -10.89 16.32
N LEU A 313 0.73 -11.02 15.55
CA LEU A 313 -0.08 -12.23 15.44
C LEU A 313 0.52 -13.17 14.39
N ASP A 314 0.51 -14.48 14.67
CA ASP A 314 1.05 -15.49 13.74
C ASP A 314 0.20 -15.58 12.46
N PRO A 315 0.76 -15.22 11.28
CA PRO A 315 0.01 -15.22 10.04
C PRO A 315 0.07 -16.57 9.29
N LYS A 316 0.71 -17.61 9.87
CA LYS A 316 0.97 -18.90 9.19
C LYS A 316 -0.26 -19.48 8.48
N TYR A 317 -1.39 -19.54 9.17
CA TYR A 317 -2.61 -20.19 8.68
C TYR A 317 -3.41 -19.38 7.67
N ILE A 318 -3.03 -18.12 7.41
CA ILE A 318 -3.65 -17.29 6.37
C ILE A 318 -3.43 -17.90 4.97
N ARG A 319 -2.26 -18.50 4.73
CA ARG A 319 -1.90 -19.09 3.43
C ARG A 319 -2.13 -20.60 3.34
N GLU A 320 -2.46 -21.25 4.44
CA GLU A 320 -2.71 -22.70 4.47
C GLU A 320 -4.20 -22.92 4.32
N SER A 321 -4.61 -23.71 3.33
CA SER A 321 -6.02 -24.10 3.15
C SER A 321 -6.57 -24.66 4.48
N PRO A 322 -7.74 -24.19 4.97
CA PRO A 322 -8.76 -23.40 4.26
C PRO A 322 -8.64 -21.87 4.42
N TYR A 323 -7.42 -21.34 4.48
CA TYR A 323 -7.07 -19.91 4.43
C TYR A 323 -7.73 -19.09 5.54
N VAL A 324 -7.39 -19.39 6.80
CA VAL A 324 -8.10 -18.82 7.96
C VAL A 324 -7.18 -17.88 8.76
N PRO A 325 -7.50 -16.57 8.85
CA PRO A 325 -6.76 -15.66 9.72
C PRO A 325 -7.06 -15.91 11.20
N SER A 326 -6.15 -15.54 12.09
CA SER A 326 -6.34 -15.70 13.54
C SER A 326 -7.53 -14.89 14.05
N VAL A 327 -7.66 -13.65 13.57
CA VAL A 327 -8.79 -12.76 13.83
C VAL A 327 -9.06 -11.91 12.61
N SER A 328 -10.33 -11.55 12.40
CA SER A 328 -10.74 -10.57 11.38
C SER A 328 -11.34 -9.30 11.99
N GLN A 329 -11.61 -9.32 13.30
CA GLN A 329 -12.00 -8.15 14.07
C GLN A 329 -11.01 -7.98 15.22
N PHE A 330 -10.32 -6.84 15.23
CA PHE A 330 -9.23 -6.59 16.17
C PHE A 330 -9.75 -6.01 17.49
N PRO A 331 -9.15 -6.40 18.63
CA PRO A 331 -9.46 -5.79 19.92
C PRO A 331 -8.99 -4.33 19.96
N LEU A 332 -9.46 -3.60 20.97
CA LEU A 332 -8.92 -2.29 21.28
C LEU A 332 -7.48 -2.44 21.80
N THR A 333 -6.51 -1.90 21.06
CA THR A 333 -5.08 -2.09 21.35
C THR A 333 -4.43 -0.78 21.80
N LYS A 334 -3.59 -0.82 22.83
CA LYS A 334 -2.74 0.32 23.20
C LYS A 334 -1.57 0.41 22.20
N ALA A 335 -1.24 1.60 21.72
CA ALA A 335 -0.19 1.78 20.71
C ALA A 335 1.23 1.54 21.29
N ALA A 336 1.51 2.10 22.47
CA ALA A 336 2.85 2.06 23.06
C ALA A 336 3.40 0.63 23.33
N PRO A 337 2.62 -0.34 23.83
CA PRO A 337 3.09 -1.73 23.99
C PRO A 337 3.48 -2.44 22.68
N LEU A 338 3.03 -1.96 21.52
CA LEU A 338 3.48 -2.47 20.21
C LEU A 338 4.85 -1.89 19.81
N GLY A 339 5.36 -0.90 20.54
CA GLY A 339 6.56 -0.13 20.20
C GLY A 339 6.27 1.13 19.37
N ILE A 340 5.00 1.48 19.14
CA ILE A 340 4.64 2.71 18.42
C ILE A 340 4.96 3.93 19.30
N HIS A 341 5.64 4.93 18.73
CA HIS A 341 5.94 6.20 19.38
C HIS A 341 4.66 7.01 19.60
N ALA A 342 4.00 6.80 20.73
CA ALA A 342 2.79 7.49 21.13
C ALA A 342 2.69 7.51 22.66
N HIS A 343 1.84 8.36 23.21
CA HIS A 343 1.58 8.34 24.65
C HIS A 343 0.98 6.97 25.07
N PRO A 344 1.28 6.44 26.28
CA PRO A 344 0.75 5.15 26.73
C PRO A 344 -0.80 5.04 26.76
N SER A 345 -1.50 6.16 26.84
CA SER A 345 -2.96 6.25 26.77
C SER A 345 -3.51 6.05 25.35
N VAL A 346 -2.68 6.20 24.31
CA VAL A 346 -3.13 6.19 22.91
C VAL A 346 -3.64 4.82 22.50
N ARG A 347 -4.75 4.83 21.79
CA ARG A 347 -5.38 3.63 21.23
C ARG A 347 -5.15 3.56 19.73
N LEU A 348 -4.79 2.37 19.28
CA LEU A 348 -4.73 1.97 17.89
C LEU A 348 -6.00 1.19 17.55
N PHE A 349 -6.75 1.71 16.59
CA PHE A 349 -7.87 1.01 15.99
C PHE A 349 -7.49 0.53 14.60
N LEU A 350 -7.80 -0.73 14.32
CA LEU A 350 -7.65 -1.30 12.98
C LEU A 350 -9.03 -1.45 12.34
N TYR A 351 -9.12 -1.16 11.05
CA TYR A 351 -10.25 -1.60 10.25
C TYR A 351 -10.39 -3.13 10.32
N PRO A 352 -11.61 -3.66 10.44
CA PRO A 352 -11.82 -5.10 10.41
C PRO A 352 -11.52 -5.66 9.01
N CYS A 353 -11.00 -6.88 8.97
CA CYS A 353 -10.76 -7.63 7.75
C CYS A 353 -11.98 -8.48 7.36
N ILE A 354 -12.03 -8.89 6.10
CA ILE A 354 -13.06 -9.80 5.58
C ILE A 354 -12.53 -11.24 5.60
N ALA A 355 -11.41 -11.48 4.92
CA ALA A 355 -10.82 -12.80 4.72
C ALA A 355 -9.28 -12.75 4.73
N SER A 356 -8.63 -13.85 4.34
CA SER A 356 -7.16 -13.96 4.32
C SER A 356 -6.46 -12.92 3.44
N TYR A 357 -7.01 -12.66 2.26
CA TYR A 357 -6.40 -11.77 1.26
C TYR A 357 -7.22 -10.50 1.00
N VAL A 358 -8.35 -10.32 1.68
CA VAL A 358 -9.16 -9.08 1.62
C VAL A 358 -9.24 -8.50 3.03
N GLY A 359 -8.52 -7.40 3.27
CA GLY A 359 -8.33 -6.84 4.60
C GLY A 359 -9.08 -5.55 4.89
N GLY A 360 -8.59 -4.84 5.90
CA GLY A 360 -9.21 -3.63 6.41
C GLY A 360 -9.01 -2.41 5.51
N ASP A 361 -7.99 -2.43 4.65
CA ASP A 361 -7.79 -1.49 3.55
C ASP A 361 -9.00 -1.44 2.60
N ILE A 362 -9.49 -2.61 2.19
CA ILE A 362 -10.65 -2.71 1.29
C ILE A 362 -11.95 -2.30 2.00
N VAL A 363 -12.15 -2.76 3.23
CA VAL A 363 -13.30 -2.32 4.04
C VAL A 363 -13.27 -0.80 4.23
N SER A 364 -12.09 -0.22 4.48
CA SER A 364 -11.90 1.23 4.60
C SER A 364 -12.29 1.96 3.32
N GLY A 365 -11.87 1.45 2.15
CA GLY A 365 -12.23 2.04 0.86
C GLY A 365 -13.72 1.96 0.53
N VAL A 366 -14.35 0.79 0.72
CA VAL A 366 -15.80 0.60 0.52
C VAL A 366 -16.61 1.47 1.48
N HIS A 367 -16.15 1.61 2.73
CA HIS A 367 -16.73 2.51 3.71
C HIS A 367 -16.61 3.97 3.27
N ALA A 368 -15.44 4.38 2.77
CA ALA A 368 -15.18 5.75 2.33
C ALA A 368 -16.08 6.18 1.16
N CYS A 369 -16.30 5.33 0.16
CA CYS A 369 -17.15 5.64 -0.99
C CYS A 369 -18.64 5.37 -0.78
N GLN A 370 -19.05 5.00 0.43
CA GLN A 370 -20.44 4.76 0.82
C GLN A 370 -21.18 3.73 -0.05
N MET A 371 -20.46 2.76 -0.61
CA MET A 371 -21.05 1.70 -1.42
C MET A 371 -22.11 0.91 -0.63
N ALA A 372 -21.90 0.75 0.69
CA ALA A 372 -22.86 0.16 1.65
C ALA A 372 -24.16 0.95 1.87
N LYS A 373 -24.31 2.13 1.26
CA LYS A 373 -25.48 3.00 1.38
C LYS A 373 -26.14 3.33 0.03
N SER A 374 -25.58 2.84 -1.07
CA SER A 374 -26.02 3.15 -2.42
C SER A 374 -26.79 1.97 -3.02
N GLU A 375 -27.90 2.26 -3.73
CA GLU A 375 -28.61 1.24 -4.54
C GLU A 375 -27.79 0.80 -5.76
N ALA A 376 -26.96 1.71 -6.28
CA ALA A 376 -26.22 1.53 -7.52
C ALA A 376 -25.27 0.34 -7.43
N VAL A 377 -25.34 -0.56 -8.43
CA VAL A 377 -24.43 -1.70 -8.55
C VAL A 377 -23.05 -1.17 -8.93
N SER A 378 -22.11 -1.31 -8.01
CA SER A 378 -20.78 -0.75 -8.14
C SER A 378 -19.73 -1.84 -8.20
N LEU A 379 -18.74 -1.66 -9.08
CA LEU A 379 -17.49 -2.43 -9.10
C LEU A 379 -16.39 -1.55 -8.51
N PHE A 380 -15.93 -1.89 -7.31
CA PHE A 380 -14.76 -1.28 -6.69
C PHE A 380 -13.52 -2.11 -7.03
N ILE A 381 -12.46 -1.45 -7.50
CA ILE A 381 -11.19 -2.07 -7.88
C ILE A 381 -10.07 -1.33 -7.18
N ASP A 382 -9.38 -1.97 -6.26
CA ASP A 382 -8.09 -1.49 -5.73
C ASP A 382 -6.95 -2.14 -6.52
N ILE A 383 -6.13 -1.31 -7.15
CA ILE A 383 -4.98 -1.76 -7.94
C ILE A 383 -3.71 -1.41 -7.18
N GLY A 384 -3.15 -2.41 -6.49
CA GLY A 384 -1.85 -2.36 -5.83
C GLY A 384 -0.99 -3.57 -6.16
N THR A 385 -0.10 -3.94 -5.22
CA THR A 385 0.69 -5.18 -5.32
C THR A 385 -0.20 -6.41 -5.44
N ASN A 386 -1.33 -6.36 -4.74
CA ASN A 386 -2.46 -7.25 -4.93
C ASN A 386 -3.55 -6.51 -5.70
N GLY A 387 -4.40 -7.26 -6.39
CA GLY A 387 -5.62 -6.72 -6.95
C GLY A 387 -6.79 -7.11 -6.08
N GLU A 388 -7.53 -6.16 -5.53
CA GLU A 388 -8.71 -6.45 -4.72
C GLU A 388 -9.94 -5.85 -5.36
N ILE A 389 -11.02 -6.64 -5.39
CA ILE A 389 -12.25 -6.30 -6.10
C ILE A 389 -13.45 -6.51 -5.19
N VAL A 390 -14.41 -5.59 -5.26
CA VAL A 390 -15.70 -5.69 -4.58
C VAL A 390 -16.81 -5.33 -5.55
N VAL A 391 -17.83 -6.17 -5.65
CA VAL A 391 -19.04 -5.94 -6.45
C VAL A 391 -20.24 -5.94 -5.54
N GLY A 392 -21.14 -4.98 -5.71
CA GLY A 392 -22.40 -4.95 -4.97
C GLY A 392 -22.99 -3.57 -4.76
N ASN A 393 -23.83 -3.47 -3.74
CA ASN A 393 -24.58 -2.27 -3.35
C ASN A 393 -24.90 -2.32 -1.85
N LYS A 394 -25.86 -1.51 -1.38
CA LYS A 394 -26.27 -1.46 0.03
C LYS A 394 -26.85 -2.78 0.60
N ASP A 395 -27.37 -3.66 -0.25
CA ASP A 395 -28.11 -4.86 0.17
C ASP A 395 -27.21 -6.10 0.17
N TRP A 396 -26.24 -6.17 -0.74
CA TRP A 396 -25.30 -7.29 -0.86
C TRP A 396 -23.96 -6.81 -1.40
N MET A 397 -22.88 -7.45 -0.98
CA MET A 397 -21.55 -7.29 -1.59
C MET A 397 -20.78 -8.60 -1.60
N VAL A 398 -20.08 -8.84 -2.69
CA VAL A 398 -19.09 -9.92 -2.81
C VAL A 398 -17.72 -9.33 -3.11
N CYS A 399 -16.68 -9.94 -2.58
CA CYS A 399 -15.31 -9.52 -2.84
C CYS A 399 -14.41 -10.71 -3.18
N ALA A 400 -13.30 -10.40 -3.82
CA ALA A 400 -12.21 -11.34 -4.01
C ALA A 400 -10.87 -10.61 -4.06
N ALA A 401 -9.80 -11.34 -3.79
CA ALA A 401 -8.44 -10.93 -4.08
C ALA A 401 -7.95 -11.69 -5.32
N CYS A 402 -7.28 -10.98 -6.22
CA CYS A 402 -6.70 -11.47 -7.45
C CYS A 402 -5.17 -11.36 -7.36
N SER A 403 -4.47 -12.42 -7.76
CA SER A 403 -3.02 -12.38 -7.89
C SER A 403 -2.63 -11.67 -9.19
N ALA A 404 -2.80 -10.35 -9.24
CA ALA A 404 -2.37 -9.53 -10.36
C ALA A 404 -0.83 -9.46 -10.45
N GLY A 405 -0.13 -9.67 -9.33
CA GLY A 405 1.32 -9.51 -9.26
C GLY A 405 1.76 -8.05 -9.42
N PRO A 406 3.06 -7.75 -9.21
CA PRO A 406 3.54 -6.38 -9.10
C PRO A 406 3.77 -5.68 -10.45
N ALA A 407 3.26 -6.19 -11.57
CA ALA A 407 3.55 -5.68 -12.91
C ALA A 407 3.22 -4.17 -13.05
N PHE A 408 2.07 -3.75 -12.53
CA PHE A 408 1.66 -2.33 -12.52
C PHE A 408 2.50 -1.45 -11.58
N GLU A 409 3.22 -2.04 -10.62
CA GLU A 409 4.20 -1.35 -9.77
C GLU A 409 5.62 -1.38 -10.35
N GLY A 410 5.79 -1.98 -11.54
CA GLY A 410 7.07 -2.18 -12.22
C GLY A 410 7.83 -3.44 -11.77
N GLY A 411 7.25 -4.27 -10.91
CA GLY A 411 7.84 -5.55 -10.50
C GLY A 411 7.66 -6.62 -11.59
N GLY A 412 8.65 -7.49 -11.76
CA GLY A 412 8.63 -8.52 -12.81
C GLY A 412 8.83 -8.00 -14.24
N ILE A 413 9.05 -6.70 -14.41
CA ILE A 413 9.32 -6.07 -15.71
C ILE A 413 10.79 -5.68 -15.78
N ARG A 414 11.49 -5.98 -16.88
CA ARG A 414 12.96 -5.88 -16.98
C ARG A 414 13.50 -4.50 -16.62
N TYR A 415 12.94 -3.46 -17.26
CA TYR A 415 13.21 -2.06 -16.95
C TYR A 415 12.07 -1.42 -16.14
N GLY A 416 11.23 -2.24 -15.51
CA GLY A 416 10.17 -1.78 -14.64
C GLY A 416 10.72 -1.07 -13.40
N MET A 417 10.04 0.00 -13.02
CA MET A 417 10.31 0.74 -11.81
C MET A 417 9.04 1.43 -11.32
N ARG A 418 9.05 1.87 -10.07
CA ARG A 418 7.96 2.69 -9.55
C ARG A 418 7.95 4.06 -10.22
N ALA A 419 6.81 4.75 -10.12
CA ALA A 419 6.70 6.14 -10.52
C ALA A 419 7.69 7.00 -9.71
N ALA A 420 8.81 7.34 -10.34
CA ALA A 420 9.88 8.16 -9.81
C ALA A 420 10.57 8.94 -10.92
N ASN A 421 11.39 9.93 -10.58
CA ASN A 421 12.11 10.73 -11.58
C ASN A 421 12.88 9.85 -12.57
N GLY A 422 12.70 10.12 -13.86
CA GLY A 422 13.26 9.31 -14.96
C GLY A 422 12.40 8.11 -15.38
N ALA A 423 11.35 7.74 -14.65
CA ALA A 423 10.43 6.69 -15.11
C ALA A 423 9.60 7.20 -16.31
N ILE A 424 9.51 6.41 -17.37
CA ILE A 424 8.61 6.63 -18.50
C ILE A 424 7.17 6.47 -18.00
N GLU A 425 6.40 7.56 -18.01
CA GLU A 425 5.00 7.61 -17.55
C GLU A 425 3.99 7.64 -18.70
N ASN A 426 4.44 8.01 -19.89
CA ASN A 426 3.61 8.08 -21.09
C ASN A 426 4.46 7.76 -22.33
N PHE A 427 3.82 7.21 -23.35
CA PHE A 427 4.41 6.75 -24.59
C PHE A 427 3.43 7.03 -25.73
N HIS A 428 3.97 7.42 -26.87
CA HIS A 428 3.28 7.47 -28.16
C HIS A 428 4.22 6.92 -29.22
N ILE A 429 3.67 6.31 -30.26
CA ILE A 429 4.47 5.82 -31.39
C ILE A 429 4.02 6.47 -32.69
N HIS A 430 4.97 6.88 -33.52
CA HIS A 430 4.63 7.39 -34.84
C HIS A 430 4.21 6.22 -35.75
N PRO A 431 3.02 6.25 -36.36
CA PRO A 431 2.45 5.07 -37.05
C PRO A 431 3.25 4.62 -38.28
N ALA A 432 3.91 5.54 -38.99
CA ALA A 432 4.73 5.19 -40.17
C ALA A 432 6.19 4.85 -39.85
N SER A 433 6.89 5.71 -39.09
CA SER A 433 8.30 5.49 -38.76
C SER A 433 8.53 4.55 -37.59
N LEU A 434 7.50 4.23 -36.80
CA LEU A 434 7.60 3.44 -35.57
C LEU A 434 8.57 4.03 -34.54
N GLU A 435 8.89 5.31 -34.64
CA GLU A 435 9.73 6.02 -33.68
C GLU A 435 8.90 6.42 -32.45
N PRO A 436 9.42 6.18 -31.24
CA PRO A 436 8.69 6.45 -30.00
C PRO A 436 8.89 7.89 -29.55
N MET A 437 7.84 8.47 -28.99
CA MET A 437 7.86 9.66 -28.15
C MET A 437 7.57 9.25 -26.72
N ILE A 438 8.52 9.45 -25.82
CA ILE A 438 8.40 9.12 -24.40
C ILE A 438 8.28 10.38 -23.56
N MET A 439 7.48 10.31 -22.49
CA MET A 439 7.45 11.30 -21.44
C MET A 439 7.88 10.67 -20.13
N THR A 440 8.76 11.34 -19.41
CA THR A 440 9.30 10.86 -18.14
C THR A 440 8.89 11.75 -16.98
N ILE A 441 8.70 11.14 -15.82
CA ILE A 441 8.51 11.86 -14.57
C ILE A 441 9.75 12.71 -14.30
N GLY A 442 9.53 13.99 -14.00
CA GLY A 442 10.63 14.92 -13.75
C GLY A 442 11.28 15.48 -15.02
N ARG A 443 10.84 15.03 -16.22
CA ARG A 443 11.42 15.44 -17.51
C ARG A 443 12.93 15.21 -17.59
N LEU A 444 13.38 14.10 -17.01
CA LEU A 444 14.78 13.66 -17.05
C LEU A 444 14.97 12.61 -18.16
N LYS A 445 16.23 12.26 -18.45
CA LYS A 445 16.51 11.08 -19.26
C LYS A 445 15.84 9.83 -18.65
N PRO A 446 15.29 8.92 -19.46
CA PRO A 446 14.60 7.74 -18.97
C PRO A 446 15.55 6.81 -18.21
N SER A 447 15.09 6.25 -17.11
CA SER A 447 15.80 5.25 -16.29
C SER A 447 15.02 3.94 -16.14
N GLY A 448 13.78 3.89 -16.62
CA GLY A 448 12.92 2.72 -16.61
C GLY A 448 11.47 3.06 -16.95
N ILE A 449 10.56 2.13 -16.70
CA ILE A 449 9.14 2.18 -17.09
C ILE A 449 8.29 2.08 -15.82
N CYS A 450 7.38 3.04 -15.56
CA CYS A 450 6.37 2.87 -14.51
C CYS A 450 5.08 2.26 -15.06
N GLY A 451 4.16 1.82 -14.20
CA GLY A 451 2.98 1.10 -14.67
C GLY A 451 2.07 1.88 -15.62
N SER A 452 1.94 3.21 -15.48
CA SER A 452 1.17 4.03 -16.43
C SER A 452 1.87 4.07 -17.80
N GLY A 453 3.20 4.13 -17.78
CA GLY A 453 4.03 4.00 -18.97
C GLY A 453 3.87 2.62 -19.61
N LEU A 454 3.84 1.55 -18.82
CA LEU A 454 3.65 0.18 -19.30
C LEU A 454 2.30 0.01 -20.02
N ILE A 455 1.20 0.46 -19.41
CA ILE A 455 -0.13 0.46 -20.06
C ILE A 455 -0.11 1.25 -21.37
N SER A 456 0.53 2.42 -21.35
CA SER A 456 0.64 3.30 -22.52
C SER A 456 1.43 2.67 -23.66
N ILE A 457 2.58 2.06 -23.34
CA ILE A 457 3.44 1.39 -24.30
C ILE A 457 2.68 0.26 -24.98
N VAL A 458 2.04 -0.62 -24.21
CA VAL A 458 1.36 -1.79 -24.77
C VAL A 458 0.15 -1.40 -25.61
N SER A 459 -0.66 -0.44 -25.16
CA SER A 459 -1.80 0.07 -25.94
C SER A 459 -1.35 0.63 -27.30
N GLU A 460 -0.31 1.46 -27.32
CA GLU A 460 0.16 2.13 -28.54
C GLU A 460 0.90 1.17 -29.49
N LEU A 461 1.66 0.21 -28.95
CA LEU A 461 2.29 -0.83 -29.78
C LEU A 461 1.25 -1.76 -30.42
N LEU A 462 0.16 -2.07 -29.71
CA LEU A 462 -0.96 -2.86 -30.24
C LEU A 462 -1.68 -2.10 -31.35
N GLU A 463 -2.00 -0.83 -31.12
CA GLU A 463 -2.66 0.02 -32.12
C GLU A 463 -1.81 0.23 -33.37
N ALA A 464 -0.49 0.37 -33.21
CA ALA A 464 0.45 0.47 -34.32
C ALA A 464 0.75 -0.87 -35.01
N LYS A 465 0.12 -1.98 -34.57
CA LYS A 465 0.33 -3.34 -35.10
C LYS A 465 1.80 -3.79 -35.00
N VAL A 466 2.54 -3.22 -34.04
CA VAL A 466 3.92 -3.62 -33.68
C VAL A 466 3.88 -4.90 -32.85
N ILE A 467 2.85 -5.06 -32.04
CA ILE A 467 2.51 -6.32 -31.39
C ILE A 467 1.13 -6.78 -31.84
N ASP A 468 0.90 -8.09 -31.82
CA ASP A 468 -0.42 -8.70 -32.02
C ASP A 468 -1.19 -8.85 -30.69
N GLN A 469 -2.38 -9.46 -30.78
CA GLN A 469 -3.23 -9.71 -29.61
C GLN A 469 -2.63 -10.74 -28.63
N GLN A 470 -1.64 -11.53 -29.04
CA GLN A 470 -0.90 -12.45 -28.20
C GLN A 470 0.31 -11.79 -27.54
N GLY A 471 0.53 -10.49 -27.78
CA GLY A 471 1.70 -9.76 -27.27
C GLY A 471 2.99 -10.13 -27.99
N LYS A 472 2.91 -10.69 -29.21
CA LYS A 472 4.09 -11.05 -30.02
C LYS A 472 4.47 -9.94 -30.96
N PHE A 473 5.76 -9.66 -31.07
CA PHE A 473 6.25 -8.62 -31.97
C PHE A 473 6.08 -9.04 -33.43
N ASN A 474 5.68 -8.11 -34.27
CA ASN A 474 5.59 -8.34 -35.71
C ASN A 474 6.99 -8.29 -36.35
N HIS A 475 7.58 -9.46 -36.60
CA HIS A 475 8.92 -9.59 -37.18
C HIS A 475 9.02 -9.14 -38.65
N GLU A 476 7.90 -8.95 -39.33
CA GLU A 476 7.88 -8.44 -40.71
C GLU A 476 8.15 -6.93 -40.76
N LEU A 477 7.94 -6.23 -39.63
CA LEU A 477 8.32 -4.82 -39.47
C LEU A 477 9.84 -4.74 -39.29
N ASN A 478 10.57 -4.70 -40.40
CA ASN A 478 12.02 -4.56 -40.43
C ASN A 478 12.45 -3.17 -39.92
N HIS A 479 12.50 -3.01 -38.59
CA HIS A 479 12.77 -1.75 -37.92
C HIS A 479 13.89 -1.93 -36.86
N PRO A 480 14.88 -1.03 -36.76
CA PRO A 480 16.03 -1.20 -35.85
C PRO A 480 15.66 -1.29 -34.36
N ARG A 481 14.49 -0.76 -33.97
CA ARG A 481 13.97 -0.87 -32.60
C ARG A 481 13.35 -2.22 -32.28
N ILE A 482 12.93 -3.00 -33.28
CA ILE A 482 12.38 -4.35 -33.09
C ILE A 482 13.52 -5.33 -33.36
N ARG A 483 14.04 -5.96 -32.31
CA ARG A 483 15.20 -6.83 -32.43
C ARG A 483 15.12 -8.03 -31.49
N LEU A 484 15.97 -9.01 -31.76
CA LEU A 484 16.17 -10.13 -30.85
C LEU A 484 17.16 -9.74 -29.74
N GLY A 485 16.66 -9.72 -28.51
CA GLY A 485 17.44 -9.48 -27.29
C GLY A 485 17.79 -10.77 -26.54
N ALA A 486 18.23 -10.63 -25.30
CA ALA A 486 18.59 -11.76 -24.44
C ALA A 486 17.37 -12.58 -23.96
N ASP A 487 16.23 -11.91 -23.79
CA ASP A 487 14.99 -12.48 -23.25
C ASP A 487 13.94 -12.73 -24.35
N GLY A 488 14.37 -12.81 -25.61
CA GLY A 488 13.50 -12.89 -26.78
C GLY A 488 13.38 -11.57 -27.52
N TRP A 489 12.30 -11.39 -28.29
CA TRP A 489 12.07 -10.16 -29.03
C TRP A 489 11.77 -8.98 -28.12
N GLU A 490 12.29 -7.83 -28.49
CA GLU A 490 12.17 -6.60 -27.72
C GLU A 490 11.98 -5.37 -28.62
N TYR A 491 11.29 -4.36 -28.09
CA TYR A 491 11.20 -3.03 -28.68
C TYR A 491 12.03 -2.03 -27.86
N VAL A 492 12.93 -1.31 -28.53
CA VAL A 492 13.80 -0.30 -27.90
C VAL A 492 13.06 1.02 -27.72
N LEU A 493 12.73 1.35 -26.47
CA LEU A 493 12.05 2.59 -26.07
C LEU A 493 13.01 3.78 -26.06
N ALA A 494 14.22 3.58 -25.54
CA ALA A 494 15.27 4.60 -25.50
C ALA A 494 16.65 3.95 -25.68
N TRP A 495 17.51 4.58 -26.48
CA TRP A 495 18.89 4.13 -26.68
C TRP A 495 19.77 4.49 -25.48
N SER A 496 20.85 3.75 -25.27
CA SER A 496 21.83 3.95 -24.19
C SER A 496 22.35 5.39 -24.06
N GLN A 497 22.62 6.07 -25.18
CA GLN A 497 23.06 7.46 -25.19
C GLN A 497 22.00 8.45 -24.65
N ASP A 498 20.73 8.07 -24.76
CA ASP A 498 19.57 8.88 -24.38
C ASP A 498 19.01 8.48 -23.01
N SER A 499 19.45 7.35 -22.43
CA SER A 499 19.03 6.90 -21.11
C SER A 499 19.91 7.44 -19.99
N LEU A 500 19.35 7.49 -18.78
CA LEU A 500 20.07 7.90 -17.57
C LEU A 500 21.01 6.79 -17.06
N ILE A 501 20.70 5.54 -17.37
CA ILE A 501 21.43 4.36 -16.90
C ILE A 501 22.57 3.93 -17.84
N GLY A 502 22.71 4.58 -19.00
CA GLY A 502 23.75 4.24 -19.98
C GLY A 502 23.52 2.93 -20.73
N GLU A 503 22.30 2.38 -20.66
CA GLU A 503 21.87 1.16 -21.34
C GLU A 503 20.61 1.41 -22.19
N ASP A 504 20.39 0.59 -23.21
CA ASP A 504 19.12 0.61 -23.96
C ASP A 504 17.97 0.22 -23.03
N ILE A 505 16.93 1.06 -22.95
CA ILE A 505 15.70 0.73 -22.24
C ILE A 505 14.74 0.10 -23.23
N VAL A 506 14.33 -1.14 -22.93
CA VAL A 506 13.50 -1.96 -23.82
C VAL A 506 12.24 -2.47 -23.12
N ILE A 507 11.25 -2.87 -23.91
CA ILE A 507 10.13 -3.71 -23.50
C ILE A 507 10.22 -5.05 -24.24
N THR A 508 10.18 -6.16 -23.52
CA THR A 508 10.37 -7.52 -24.05
C THR A 508 9.06 -8.29 -24.11
N GLU A 509 8.99 -9.39 -24.89
CA GLU A 509 7.81 -10.27 -24.86
C GLU A 509 7.54 -10.86 -23.47
N VAL A 510 8.58 -11.13 -22.68
CA VAL A 510 8.42 -11.60 -21.29
C VAL A 510 7.72 -10.54 -20.43
N ASP A 511 8.04 -9.26 -20.65
CA ASP A 511 7.39 -8.15 -19.98
C ASP A 511 5.91 -8.04 -20.39
N LEU A 512 5.62 -8.23 -21.69
CA LEU A 512 4.26 -8.23 -22.23
C LEU A 512 3.45 -9.39 -21.64
N ASP A 513 4.01 -10.60 -21.60
CA ASP A 513 3.40 -11.78 -21.00
C ASP A 513 3.09 -11.56 -19.50
N ASN A 514 4.01 -10.93 -18.77
CA ASN A 514 3.80 -10.58 -17.35
C ASN A 514 2.66 -9.57 -17.17
N LEU A 515 2.59 -8.52 -18.00
CA LEU A 515 1.48 -7.57 -17.98
C LEU A 515 0.15 -8.25 -18.32
N MET A 516 0.14 -9.11 -19.33
CA MET A 516 -1.06 -9.82 -19.79
C MET A 516 -1.61 -10.77 -18.72
N ARG A 517 -0.74 -11.45 -17.96
CA ARG A 517 -1.14 -12.21 -16.76
C ARG A 517 -1.74 -11.30 -15.69
N ALA A 518 -1.10 -10.18 -15.39
CA ALA A 518 -1.56 -9.24 -14.36
C ALA A 518 -2.93 -8.66 -14.67
N LYS A 519 -3.11 -8.12 -15.89
CA LYS A 519 -4.39 -7.56 -16.33
C LYS A 519 -5.45 -8.64 -16.48
N GLY A 520 -5.07 -9.84 -16.94
CA GLY A 520 -5.98 -10.96 -17.12
C GLY A 520 -6.54 -11.46 -15.80
N ALA A 521 -5.72 -11.50 -14.73
CA ALA A 521 -6.17 -11.87 -13.39
C ALA A 521 -7.21 -10.90 -12.85
N MET A 522 -7.02 -9.59 -13.07
CA MET A 522 -7.99 -8.56 -12.68
C MET A 522 -9.31 -8.72 -13.45
N TYR A 523 -9.22 -8.78 -14.78
CA TYR A 523 -10.41 -8.88 -15.65
C TYR A 523 -11.25 -10.10 -15.34
N ALA A 524 -10.59 -11.27 -15.26
CA ALA A 524 -11.24 -12.51 -14.90
C ALA A 524 -11.81 -12.48 -13.49
N GLY A 525 -11.13 -11.84 -12.53
CA GLY A 525 -11.60 -11.71 -11.16
C GLY A 525 -12.96 -11.01 -11.08
N TYR A 526 -13.08 -9.79 -11.63
CA TYR A 526 -14.34 -9.06 -11.53
C TYR A 526 -15.42 -9.63 -12.46
N GLN A 527 -15.05 -10.28 -13.57
CA GLN A 527 -16.00 -11.04 -14.39
C GLN A 527 -16.57 -12.24 -13.62
N THR A 528 -15.72 -12.93 -12.85
CA THR A 528 -16.14 -14.06 -12.00
C THR A 528 -17.07 -13.60 -10.90
N LEU A 529 -16.76 -12.49 -10.23
CA LEU A 529 -17.63 -11.92 -9.20
C LEU A 529 -18.99 -11.54 -9.77
N LEU A 530 -19.04 -10.82 -10.89
CA LEU A 530 -20.29 -10.45 -11.56
C LEU A 530 -21.11 -11.69 -11.96
N GLY A 531 -20.47 -12.67 -12.61
CA GLY A 531 -21.12 -13.92 -13.01
C GLY A 531 -21.70 -14.70 -11.82
N SER A 532 -20.98 -14.74 -10.69
CA SER A 532 -21.40 -15.46 -9.48
C SER A 532 -22.70 -14.94 -8.86
N VAL A 533 -23.06 -13.68 -9.15
CA VAL A 533 -24.30 -13.03 -8.71
C VAL A 533 -25.30 -12.82 -9.87
N GLY A 534 -25.03 -13.43 -11.03
CA GLY A 534 -25.92 -13.38 -12.20
C GLY A 534 -25.93 -12.04 -12.94
N LEU A 535 -24.86 -11.26 -12.84
CA LEU A 535 -24.72 -9.94 -13.47
C LEU A 535 -23.64 -9.95 -14.55
N GLY A 536 -23.71 -8.98 -15.47
CA GLY A 536 -22.68 -8.68 -16.46
C GLY A 536 -22.22 -7.23 -16.39
N PHE A 537 -21.31 -6.85 -17.29
CA PHE A 537 -20.76 -5.50 -17.36
C PHE A 537 -21.80 -4.42 -17.67
N SER A 538 -22.88 -4.79 -18.38
CA SER A 538 -23.98 -3.86 -18.69
C SER A 538 -24.76 -3.40 -17.45
N ASP A 539 -24.77 -4.24 -16.40
CA ASP A 539 -25.51 -4.00 -15.16
C ASP A 539 -24.76 -3.09 -14.18
N LEU A 540 -23.48 -2.77 -14.47
CA LEU A 540 -22.68 -1.88 -13.64
C LEU A 540 -23.13 -0.43 -13.81
N ASP A 541 -23.62 0.18 -12.73
CA ASP A 541 -23.89 1.61 -12.67
C ASP A 541 -22.60 2.43 -12.52
N ARG A 542 -21.61 1.87 -11.79
CA ARG A 542 -20.38 2.56 -11.43
C ARG A 542 -19.18 1.60 -11.39
N VAL A 543 -18.02 2.12 -11.81
CA VAL A 543 -16.70 1.50 -11.58
C VAL A 543 -15.86 2.49 -10.78
N ILE A 544 -15.46 2.10 -9.58
CA ILE A 544 -14.71 2.92 -8.64
C ILE A 544 -13.28 2.37 -8.57
N LEU A 545 -12.33 3.14 -9.09
CA LEU A 545 -10.92 2.82 -9.07
C LEU A 545 -10.27 3.41 -7.80
N ALA A 546 -9.56 2.58 -7.06
CA ALA A 546 -8.80 2.92 -5.87
C ALA A 546 -7.32 2.56 -6.04
N GLY A 547 -6.51 3.05 -5.10
CA GLY A 547 -5.08 2.82 -5.05
C GLY A 547 -4.28 3.95 -5.68
N ASN A 548 -3.00 4.04 -5.30
CA ASN A 548 -2.09 5.08 -5.79
C ASN A 548 -1.85 4.97 -7.30
N PHE A 549 -2.03 3.78 -7.87
CA PHE A 549 -1.86 3.57 -9.31
C PHE A 549 -2.98 4.23 -10.13
N GLY A 550 -4.23 4.17 -9.65
CA GLY A 550 -5.40 4.64 -10.40
C GLY A 550 -5.38 6.12 -10.81
N ALA A 551 -4.63 6.98 -10.09
CA ALA A 551 -4.52 8.41 -10.39
C ALA A 551 -3.87 8.67 -11.76
N PHE A 552 -3.10 7.69 -12.23
CA PHE A 552 -2.23 7.81 -13.39
C PHE A 552 -2.68 6.92 -14.55
N ILE A 553 -3.79 6.19 -14.39
CA ILE A 553 -4.31 5.31 -15.45
C ILE A 553 -5.05 6.14 -16.49
N ASP A 554 -4.63 6.01 -17.74
CA ASP A 554 -5.44 6.46 -18.88
C ASP A 554 -6.52 5.41 -19.16
N LEU A 555 -7.78 5.83 -19.03
CA LEU A 555 -8.94 4.94 -19.13
C LEU A 555 -9.04 4.27 -20.50
N GLU A 556 -8.81 5.02 -21.59
CA GLU A 556 -8.91 4.47 -22.95
C GLU A 556 -7.84 3.41 -23.19
N ARG A 557 -6.62 3.65 -22.69
CA ARG A 557 -5.51 2.70 -22.83
C ARG A 557 -5.69 1.47 -21.95
N ALA A 558 -6.21 1.64 -20.75
CA ALA A 558 -6.53 0.53 -19.86
C ALA A 558 -7.65 -0.37 -20.42
N ILE A 559 -8.67 0.22 -21.06
CA ILE A 559 -9.69 -0.53 -21.81
C ILE A 559 -9.06 -1.21 -23.03
N CYS A 560 -8.19 -0.51 -23.77
CA CYS A 560 -7.52 -1.04 -24.97
C CYS A 560 -6.70 -2.30 -24.70
N ILE A 561 -6.01 -2.38 -23.56
CA ILE A 561 -5.26 -3.59 -23.17
C ILE A 561 -6.13 -4.65 -22.46
N GLY A 562 -7.41 -4.35 -22.21
CA GLY A 562 -8.34 -5.24 -21.51
C GLY A 562 -8.08 -5.36 -20.01
N LEU A 563 -7.60 -4.29 -19.36
CA LEU A 563 -7.49 -4.20 -17.90
C LEU A 563 -8.81 -3.76 -17.27
N LEU A 564 -9.54 -2.86 -17.93
CA LEU A 564 -10.84 -2.33 -17.50
C LEU A 564 -11.94 -2.72 -18.49
N PRO A 565 -13.20 -2.87 -18.04
CA PRO A 565 -14.30 -3.22 -18.92
C PRO A 565 -14.62 -2.07 -19.88
N ASP A 566 -15.02 -2.42 -21.10
CA ASP A 566 -15.42 -1.45 -22.12
C ASP A 566 -16.87 -1.01 -21.92
N ILE A 567 -17.08 -0.09 -20.97
CA ILE A 567 -18.37 0.53 -20.67
C ILE A 567 -18.31 2.05 -20.84
N ASP A 568 -19.43 2.72 -20.58
CA ASP A 568 -19.50 4.17 -20.60
C ASP A 568 -18.47 4.81 -19.64
N ARG A 569 -17.65 5.73 -20.18
CA ARG A 569 -16.55 6.40 -19.47
C ARG A 569 -17.06 7.24 -18.30
N ASP A 570 -18.30 7.73 -18.38
CA ASP A 570 -18.92 8.52 -17.31
C ASP A 570 -19.29 7.68 -16.08
N ARG A 571 -19.21 6.35 -16.18
CA ARG A 571 -19.39 5.42 -15.05
C ARG A 571 -18.10 5.18 -14.25
N PHE A 572 -16.96 5.71 -14.68
CA PHE A 572 -15.68 5.54 -13.97
C PHE A 572 -15.41 6.68 -12.98
N TYR A 573 -15.03 6.29 -11.76
CA TYR A 573 -14.73 7.17 -10.65
C TYR A 573 -13.34 6.82 -10.11
N TYR A 574 -12.59 7.81 -9.66
CA TYR A 574 -11.30 7.58 -9.03
C TYR A 574 -11.29 8.11 -7.60
N LEU A 575 -11.01 7.22 -6.63
CA LEU A 575 -11.11 7.50 -5.20
C LEU A 575 -9.78 7.93 -4.56
N GLY A 576 -8.64 7.75 -5.24
CA GLY A 576 -7.35 7.96 -4.60
C GLY A 576 -6.94 6.79 -3.70
N ASN A 577 -6.17 7.10 -2.66
CA ASN A 577 -5.90 6.16 -1.58
C ASN A 577 -7.15 6.01 -0.70
N ALA A 578 -8.00 5.05 -1.10
CA ALA A 578 -9.26 4.72 -0.45
C ALA A 578 -9.09 4.26 1.00
N SER A 579 -8.05 3.45 1.26
CA SER A 579 -7.68 2.95 2.59
C SER A 579 -7.43 4.11 3.56
N MET A 580 -6.60 5.07 3.15
CA MET A 580 -6.31 6.27 3.92
C MET A 580 -7.55 7.15 4.12
N LEU A 581 -8.34 7.38 3.07
CA LEU A 581 -9.55 8.20 3.15
C LEU A 581 -10.54 7.65 4.19
N GLY A 582 -10.78 6.34 4.19
CA GLY A 582 -11.64 5.73 5.20
C GLY A 582 -11.06 5.84 6.61
N CYS A 583 -9.73 5.77 6.79
CA CYS A 583 -9.10 6.05 8.09
C CYS A 583 -9.36 7.48 8.55
N GLN A 584 -9.23 8.48 7.69
CA GLN A 584 -9.49 9.89 8.02
C GLN A 584 -10.95 10.12 8.44
N ILE A 585 -11.90 9.53 7.70
CA ILE A 585 -13.34 9.62 8.02
C ILE A 585 -13.64 8.98 9.37
N SER A 586 -13.16 7.75 9.61
CA SER A 586 -13.36 7.06 10.89
C SER A 586 -12.67 7.74 12.08
N LEU A 587 -11.59 8.47 11.81
CA LEU A 587 -10.85 9.20 12.83
C LEU A 587 -11.58 10.50 13.24
N THR A 588 -12.37 11.07 12.34
CA THR A 588 -13.04 12.37 12.52
C THR A 588 -14.54 12.30 12.79
N ASP A 589 -15.20 11.16 12.55
CA ASP A 589 -16.64 10.97 12.77
C ASP A 589 -16.93 9.65 13.50
N VAL A 590 -17.43 9.72 14.73
CA VAL A 590 -17.74 8.57 15.58
C VAL A 590 -18.87 7.69 15.03
N ASP A 591 -19.81 8.24 14.28
CA ASP A 591 -20.89 7.46 13.68
C ASP A 591 -20.37 6.66 12.48
N ARG A 592 -19.52 7.29 11.65
CA ARG A 592 -18.79 6.61 10.56
C ARG A 592 -17.81 5.58 11.10
N PHE A 593 -17.11 5.91 12.18
CA PHE A 593 -16.27 4.97 12.90
C PHE A 593 -17.09 3.71 13.22
N ARG A 594 -18.25 3.83 13.88
CA ARG A 594 -19.10 2.67 14.21
C ARG A 594 -19.61 1.92 12.97
N GLU A 595 -19.88 2.62 11.88
CA GLU A 595 -20.39 2.06 10.64
C GLU A 595 -19.44 1.04 9.99
N ARG A 596 -18.11 1.21 10.14
CA ARG A 596 -17.09 0.32 9.53
C ARG A 596 -17.34 -1.18 9.77
N VAL A 597 -17.86 -1.53 10.96
CA VAL A 597 -18.15 -2.93 11.33
C VAL A 597 -19.34 -3.46 10.54
N LYS A 598 -20.35 -2.61 10.30
CA LYS A 598 -21.53 -2.97 9.48
C LYS A 598 -21.13 -3.15 8.02
N VAL A 599 -20.29 -2.28 7.48
CA VAL A 599 -19.75 -2.42 6.11
C VAL A 599 -19.08 -3.78 5.95
N ARG A 600 -18.19 -4.16 6.87
CA ARG A 600 -17.54 -5.47 6.84
C ARG A 600 -18.54 -6.64 6.89
N GLN A 601 -19.66 -6.51 7.61
CA GLN A 601 -20.67 -7.58 7.73
C GLN A 601 -21.47 -7.80 6.43
N LEU A 602 -21.55 -6.79 5.55
CA LEU A 602 -22.25 -6.89 4.27
C LEU A 602 -21.42 -7.57 3.17
N ILE A 603 -20.10 -7.66 3.36
CA ILE A 603 -19.18 -8.14 2.33
C ILE A 603 -18.88 -9.62 2.53
N THR A 604 -19.12 -10.42 1.50
CA THR A 604 -18.86 -11.86 1.47
C THR A 604 -17.64 -12.15 0.58
N ASN A 605 -16.64 -12.86 1.10
CA ASN A 605 -15.48 -13.27 0.31
C ASN A 605 -15.79 -14.48 -0.56
N LEU A 606 -15.40 -14.41 -1.83
CA LEU A 606 -15.37 -15.54 -2.76
C LEU A 606 -13.92 -15.90 -3.06
N GLU A 607 -13.59 -17.19 -2.93
CA GLU A 607 -12.26 -17.69 -3.25
C GLU A 607 -12.18 -18.03 -4.75
N LEU A 608 -11.45 -17.21 -5.50
CA LEU A 608 -11.36 -17.36 -6.96
C LEU A 608 -10.68 -18.67 -7.36
N SER A 609 -9.74 -19.18 -6.54
CA SER A 609 -9.07 -20.45 -6.83
C SER A 609 -10.00 -21.66 -6.78
N GLU A 610 -11.09 -21.57 -6.03
CA GLU A 610 -12.12 -22.61 -5.91
C GLU A 610 -13.28 -22.40 -6.90
N ASN A 611 -13.31 -21.28 -7.63
CA ASN A 611 -14.33 -21.01 -8.62
C ASN A 611 -13.94 -21.62 -9.99
N PRO A 612 -14.68 -22.62 -10.51
CA PRO A 612 -14.34 -23.27 -11.76
C PRO A 612 -14.31 -22.34 -12.99
N GLU A 613 -15.10 -21.26 -12.97
CA GLU A 613 -15.18 -20.31 -14.10
C GLU A 613 -13.99 -19.36 -14.15
N PHE A 614 -13.33 -19.10 -13.01
CA PHE A 614 -12.23 -18.12 -12.94
C PHE A 614 -11.12 -18.46 -13.94
N MET A 615 -10.70 -19.72 -13.99
CA MET A 615 -9.63 -20.14 -14.91
C MET A 615 -10.05 -20.02 -16.38
N THR A 616 -11.34 -20.22 -16.69
CA THR A 616 -11.86 -20.01 -18.04
C THR A 616 -11.81 -18.54 -18.43
N TYR A 617 -12.29 -17.64 -17.58
CA TYR A 617 -12.21 -16.19 -17.83
C TYR A 617 -10.76 -15.70 -17.84
N TYR A 618 -9.89 -16.24 -16.99
CA TYR A 618 -8.47 -15.90 -16.94
C TYR A 618 -7.79 -16.22 -18.26
N MET A 619 -7.94 -17.45 -18.77
CA MET A 619 -7.36 -17.86 -20.05
C MET A 619 -7.88 -17.00 -21.22
N ALA A 620 -9.17 -16.64 -21.21
CA ALA A 620 -9.75 -15.74 -22.22
C ALA A 620 -9.20 -14.30 -22.11
N SER A 621 -8.81 -13.89 -20.90
CA SER A 621 -8.26 -12.57 -20.60
C SER A 621 -6.74 -12.47 -20.81
N LEU A 622 -6.05 -13.53 -21.22
CA LEU A 622 -4.61 -13.51 -21.56
C LEU A 622 -4.32 -13.04 -23.00
N PHE A 623 -5.19 -12.20 -23.56
CA PHE A 623 -5.07 -11.64 -24.92
C PHE A 623 -5.31 -10.13 -24.86
N LEU A 624 -4.89 -9.35 -25.85
CA LEU A 624 -5.11 -7.90 -25.88
C LEU A 624 -6.23 -7.51 -26.87
N PRO A 625 -7.37 -6.95 -26.41
CA PRO A 625 -7.81 -6.84 -25.02
C PRO A 625 -8.35 -8.16 -24.44
N HIS A 626 -8.86 -9.08 -25.25
CA HIS A 626 -9.49 -10.34 -24.81
C HIS A 626 -9.71 -11.26 -26.02
N THR A 627 -9.94 -12.57 -25.81
CA THR A 627 -10.29 -13.49 -26.93
C THR A 627 -11.66 -13.19 -27.54
N ASP A 628 -12.60 -12.76 -26.71
CA ASP A 628 -13.91 -12.28 -27.11
C ASP A 628 -13.90 -10.75 -27.29
N MET A 629 -13.78 -10.31 -28.55
CA MET A 629 -13.80 -8.89 -28.91
C MET A 629 -15.15 -8.23 -28.72
N SER A 630 -16.25 -8.98 -28.59
CA SER A 630 -17.58 -8.40 -28.38
C SER A 630 -17.72 -7.69 -27.03
N LEU A 631 -16.85 -8.05 -26.07
CA LEU A 631 -16.72 -7.38 -24.77
C LEU A 631 -15.99 -6.02 -24.88
N PHE A 632 -15.36 -5.72 -26.01
CA PHE A 632 -14.54 -4.52 -26.24
C PHE A 632 -14.90 -3.83 -27.57
N PRO A 633 -16.16 -3.40 -27.77
CA PRO A 633 -16.60 -2.83 -29.04
C PRO A 633 -15.81 -1.57 -29.45
N SER A 634 -15.42 -0.71 -28.50
CA SER A 634 -14.65 0.50 -28.80
C SER A 634 -13.23 0.17 -29.28
N VAL A 635 -12.61 -0.86 -28.70
CA VAL A 635 -11.27 -1.33 -29.09
C VAL A 635 -11.33 -2.03 -30.45
N GLN A 636 -12.37 -2.85 -30.69
CA GLN A 636 -12.58 -3.50 -31.98
C GLN A 636 -12.67 -2.47 -33.11
N GLU A 637 -13.45 -1.40 -32.93
CA GLU A 637 -13.54 -0.32 -33.91
C GLU A 637 -12.19 0.37 -34.12
N LYS A 638 -11.42 0.56 -33.04
CA LYS A 638 -10.11 1.22 -33.08
C LYS A 638 -9.06 0.41 -33.85
N LEU A 639 -8.98 -0.90 -33.61
CA LEU A 639 -8.02 -1.80 -34.26
C LEU A 639 -8.38 -2.13 -35.72
N ALA A 640 -9.65 -1.93 -36.11
CA ALA A 640 -10.10 -2.08 -37.49
C ALA A 640 -9.67 -0.92 -38.40
N ARG A 641 -9.24 0.21 -37.83
CA ARG A 641 -8.67 1.35 -38.55
C ARG A 641 -7.19 1.11 -38.89
#